data_AF-A0A2P5LSV5-F1
#
_entry.id   AF-A0A2P5LSV5-F1
#
_cell.length_a   1.000
_cell.length_b   1.000
_cell.length_c   1.000
_cell.angle_alpha   90.00
_cell.angle_beta   90.00
_cell.angle_gamma   90.00
#
_symmetry.space_group_name_H-M   'P 1'
#
loop_
_entity.id
_entity.type
_entity.pdbx_description
1 polymer ?
#
loop_
_entity_poly.entity_id
_entity_poly.type
_entity_poly.pdbx_seq_one_letter_code
_entity_poly.pdbx_strand_id
1 'polypeptide(L)'
;MSGSRVVGVDVGGTFTDLFLMDGTTGEFRTAKVPSNRGDEAVGFLNGLKVFGAVADLGSIVHGTTVGTNALLERKVARVGLITTAGFRDVLEMRRRDRPKTWGLTGDFTPVIPRHMRREVRERVLSDGSIREAVNPAEVRALGEALLADGAEALAIVFINAYANAANEKAALAALAGLLPTDRLAASHEILPEIREFERTSTTALNACLQPVVGSYLEKLEAALAGEAFAGRFHIVQSNGGVMSTITARRFPVRTALSGPAAGVIAAAAIAEAAGLPDVITGDLGGTSFDVSLVLGGRAELAAQTTIDFGMVIRNPMIEITTIGAGGGSIAAVDAGGMLRVGPESAGSRPGPVAYGAGNTRPTLTDANIVLGRINAEKPIGGALKRLDREAARAAIGREIGDPLGLSPEAAAEAILRVANARMAGAIRLVSIERGHDPGRFALVPFGGGGALHAGALLKEVGLKAALVPRFPGVTSALGCVIADIRHDQVQTLNLALKGLDCAALSARMAGEAEAARQVVEQAGLPIEGVEIRFEFDMHYLGQTHTVAAPFAVAPGAAFREEDVRQAFEAAYSQAFSRLLPGIGVKIVNLRTTAIGKRPAFDLAMLAPVAGGSVEAARTGERAVWFDGAYHATPIYARLDLPVNARIRGPAILEQPDATIVVDPGLVARVDSLGNILVEKA
;
A
#
# COMPACT_ATOMS: atom_id res chain seq x y z
N MET A 1 -4.23 -26.38 21.48
CA MET A 1 -5.26 -25.44 20.97
C MET A 1 -4.55 -24.25 20.32
N SER A 2 -3.86 -24.48 19.19
CA SER A 2 -2.98 -23.49 18.51
C SER A 2 -3.69 -22.67 17.41
N GLY A 3 -4.94 -23.00 17.09
CA GLY A 3 -5.64 -22.44 15.91
C GLY A 3 -6.14 -20.98 16.03
N SER A 4 -6.15 -20.38 17.22
CA SER A 4 -6.69 -19.02 17.44
C SER A 4 -5.65 -17.90 17.33
N ARG A 5 -4.36 -18.22 17.28
CA ARG A 5 -3.29 -17.22 17.28
C ARG A 5 -3.00 -16.71 15.87
N VAL A 6 -3.23 -15.42 15.65
CA VAL A 6 -3.01 -14.73 14.37
C VAL A 6 -1.86 -13.75 14.55
N VAL A 7 -0.85 -13.81 13.68
CA VAL A 7 0.23 -12.82 13.66
C VAL A 7 0.19 -12.01 12.37
N GLY A 8 0.12 -10.70 12.50
CA GLY A 8 0.38 -9.76 11.42
C GLY A 8 1.85 -9.38 11.39
N VAL A 9 2.47 -9.38 10.20
CA VAL A 9 3.88 -9.04 10.03
C VAL A 9 4.05 -8.06 8.87
N ASP A 10 4.56 -6.87 9.14
CA ASP A 10 4.95 -5.90 8.12
C ASP A 10 6.48 -5.77 8.08
N VAL A 11 7.09 -6.10 6.95
CA VAL A 11 8.54 -6.00 6.77
C VAL A 11 8.88 -4.69 6.07
N GLY A 12 9.26 -3.69 6.87
CA GLY A 12 9.75 -2.41 6.41
C GLY A 12 11.25 -2.42 6.07
N GLY A 13 11.76 -1.26 5.63
CA GLY A 13 13.18 -1.11 5.27
C GLY A 13 14.16 -1.01 6.44
N THR A 14 13.66 -0.74 7.66
CA THR A 14 14.45 -0.52 8.89
C THR A 14 14.08 -1.51 9.99
N PHE A 15 12.78 -1.70 10.22
CA PHE A 15 12.23 -2.59 11.23
C PHE A 15 11.17 -3.50 10.62
N THR A 16 11.06 -4.70 11.18
CA THR A 16 9.95 -5.61 10.99
C THR A 16 9.01 -5.45 12.17
N ASP A 17 7.75 -5.15 11.86
CA ASP A 17 6.70 -4.84 12.82
C ASP A 17 5.78 -6.05 12.93
N LEU A 18 5.50 -6.46 14.18
CA LEU A 18 4.68 -7.63 14.44
C LEU A 18 3.58 -7.35 15.45
N PHE A 19 2.42 -7.93 15.19
CA PHE A 19 1.25 -7.88 16.05
C PHE A 19 0.66 -9.30 16.19
N LEU A 20 0.74 -9.88 17.38
CA LEU A 20 0.11 -11.16 17.73
C LEU A 20 -1.23 -10.89 18.40
N MET A 21 -2.24 -11.65 17.98
CA MET A 21 -3.54 -11.75 18.63
C MET A 21 -3.84 -13.21 18.98
N ASP A 22 -4.36 -13.47 20.19
CA ASP A 22 -5.00 -14.73 20.53
C ASP A 22 -6.52 -14.56 20.48
N GLY A 23 -7.15 -15.08 19.43
CA GLY A 23 -8.60 -14.97 19.23
C GLY A 23 -9.46 -15.68 20.29
N THR A 24 -8.88 -16.49 21.18
CA THR A 24 -9.62 -17.13 22.28
C THR A 24 -9.67 -16.27 23.54
N THR A 25 -8.54 -15.67 23.91
CA THR A 25 -8.41 -14.89 25.16
C THR A 25 -8.59 -13.39 24.95
N GLY A 26 -8.46 -12.91 23.70
CA GLY A 26 -8.39 -11.48 23.39
C GLY A 26 -7.05 -10.84 23.77
N GLU A 27 -6.05 -11.64 24.20
CA GLU A 27 -4.72 -11.13 24.51
C GLU A 27 -3.96 -10.77 23.24
N PHE A 28 -3.20 -9.68 23.30
CA PHE A 28 -2.36 -9.23 22.21
C PHE A 28 -0.93 -8.96 22.66
N ARG A 29 0.01 -9.06 21.72
CA ARG A 29 1.41 -8.67 21.93
C ARG A 29 1.94 -7.98 20.69
N THR A 30 2.80 -6.99 20.91
CA THR A 30 3.47 -6.24 19.83
C THR A 30 4.97 -6.46 19.92
N ALA A 31 5.64 -6.54 18.78
CA ALA A 31 7.10 -6.57 18.71
C ALA A 31 7.59 -5.73 17.53
N LYS A 32 8.76 -5.11 17.71
CA LYS A 32 9.48 -4.37 16.68
C LYS A 32 10.91 -4.85 16.69
N VAL A 33 11.34 -5.50 15.61
CA VAL A 33 12.68 -6.09 15.50
C VAL A 33 13.42 -5.49 14.31
N PRO A 34 14.76 -5.39 14.35
CA PRO A 34 15.52 -4.88 13.20
C PRO A 34 15.30 -5.74 11.95
N SER A 35 15.07 -5.11 10.79
CA SER A 35 15.00 -5.82 9.52
C SER A 35 16.39 -6.29 9.09
N ASN A 36 16.47 -7.48 8.50
CA ASN A 36 17.71 -8.00 7.93
C ASN A 36 17.68 -7.89 6.41
N ARG A 37 18.16 -6.76 5.85
CA ARG A 37 18.18 -6.54 4.40
C ARG A 37 19.06 -7.57 3.70
N GLY A 38 18.52 -8.24 2.68
CA GLY A 38 19.20 -9.31 1.94
C GLY A 38 19.00 -10.71 2.54
N ASP A 39 18.40 -10.80 3.73
CA ASP A 39 17.94 -12.07 4.33
C ASP A 39 16.68 -11.81 5.18
N GLU A 40 15.63 -11.36 4.50
CA GLU A 40 14.36 -10.95 5.10
C GLU A 40 13.67 -12.13 5.81
N ALA A 41 13.94 -13.37 5.37
CA ALA A 41 13.40 -14.59 5.98
C ALA A 41 13.90 -14.81 7.41
N VAL A 42 15.19 -14.54 7.66
CA VAL A 42 15.75 -14.60 9.01
C VAL A 42 15.14 -13.53 9.91
N GLY A 43 14.99 -12.30 9.41
CA GLY A 43 14.35 -11.21 10.17
C GLY A 43 12.89 -11.54 10.53
N PHE A 44 12.15 -12.10 9.58
CA PHE A 44 10.78 -12.57 9.74
C PHE A 44 10.67 -13.66 10.83
N LEU A 45 11.47 -14.73 10.73
CA LEU A 45 11.46 -15.81 11.73
C LEU A 45 11.87 -15.33 13.12
N ASN A 46 12.92 -14.52 13.21
CA ASN A 46 13.37 -13.98 14.50
C ASN A 46 12.27 -13.13 15.16
N GLY A 47 11.52 -12.35 14.37
CA GLY A 47 10.36 -11.62 14.85
C GLY A 47 9.29 -12.54 15.42
N LEU A 48 8.92 -13.61 14.71
CA LEU A 48 7.90 -14.56 15.17
C LEU A 48 8.30 -15.26 16.47
N LYS A 49 9.58 -15.62 16.63
CA LYS A 49 10.10 -16.29 17.83
C LYS A 49 10.00 -15.45 19.11
N VAL A 50 9.87 -14.13 19.00
CA VAL A 50 9.62 -13.24 20.16
C VAL A 50 8.31 -13.60 20.87
N PHE A 51 7.34 -14.16 20.14
CA PHE A 51 6.05 -14.57 20.69
C PHE A 51 6.00 -16.00 21.23
N GLY A 52 7.09 -16.77 21.10
CA GLY A 52 7.18 -18.17 21.52
C GLY A 52 7.44 -19.11 20.35
N ALA A 53 7.01 -20.37 20.47
CA ALA A 53 7.20 -21.37 19.43
C ALA A 53 6.31 -21.04 18.21
N VAL A 54 6.90 -21.00 17.02
CA VAL A 54 6.18 -20.71 15.77
C VAL A 54 5.11 -21.78 15.49
N ALA A 55 5.37 -23.03 15.89
CA ALA A 55 4.41 -24.14 15.80
C ALA A 55 3.07 -23.90 16.51
N ASP A 56 3.02 -22.98 17.48
CA ASP A 56 1.80 -22.65 18.22
C ASP A 56 0.90 -21.62 17.50
N LEU A 57 1.35 -21.06 16.38
CA LEU A 57 0.61 -20.05 15.63
C LEU A 57 -0.41 -20.72 14.69
N GLY A 58 -1.63 -20.17 14.63
CA GLY A 58 -2.71 -20.67 13.77
C GLY A 58 -2.69 -20.04 12.38
N SER A 59 -2.34 -18.76 12.29
CA SER A 59 -2.16 -18.07 11.00
C SER A 59 -1.17 -16.92 11.07
N ILE A 60 -0.53 -16.65 9.94
CA ILE A 60 0.39 -15.54 9.75
C ILE A 60 -0.06 -14.77 8.51
N VAL A 61 -0.30 -13.47 8.66
CA VAL A 61 -0.62 -12.57 7.54
C VAL A 61 0.53 -11.58 7.37
N HIS A 62 1.11 -11.56 6.19
CA HIS A 62 2.35 -10.84 5.93
C HIS A 62 2.19 -9.76 4.86
N GLY A 63 2.47 -8.51 5.23
CA GLY A 63 2.70 -7.40 4.33
C GLY A 63 4.17 -7.36 3.89
N THR A 64 4.41 -7.37 2.59
CA THR A 64 5.76 -7.34 2.02
C THR A 64 5.98 -6.14 1.12
N THR A 65 7.22 -5.64 1.10
CA THR A 65 7.68 -4.60 0.18
C THR A 65 8.51 -5.15 -0.97
N VAL A 66 8.73 -6.47 -1.05
CA VAL A 66 9.58 -7.13 -2.06
C VAL A 66 9.15 -6.80 -3.48
N GLY A 67 7.86 -6.93 -3.80
CA GLY A 67 7.33 -6.62 -5.14
C GLY A 67 7.52 -5.14 -5.50
N THR A 68 7.20 -4.24 -4.57
CA THR A 68 7.36 -2.78 -4.75
C THR A 68 8.83 -2.40 -4.97
N ASN A 69 9.74 -2.90 -4.13
CA ASN A 69 11.16 -2.59 -4.23
C ASN A 69 11.78 -3.16 -5.52
N ALA A 70 11.38 -4.36 -5.94
CA ALA A 70 11.83 -4.93 -7.21
C ALA A 70 11.48 -4.02 -8.41
N LEU A 71 10.26 -3.45 -8.41
CA LEU A 71 9.85 -2.48 -9.42
C LEU A 71 10.65 -1.17 -9.33
N LEU A 72 10.70 -0.55 -8.14
CA LEU A 72 11.39 0.73 -7.93
C LEU A 72 12.91 0.65 -8.17
N GLU A 73 13.54 -0.49 -7.91
CA GLU A 73 14.97 -0.69 -8.17
C GLU A 73 15.24 -1.28 -9.56
N ARG A 74 14.18 -1.57 -10.34
CA ARG A 74 14.22 -2.32 -11.61
C ARG A 74 14.97 -3.66 -11.50
N LYS A 75 15.00 -4.26 -10.31
CA LYS A 75 15.56 -5.59 -10.03
C LYS A 75 14.47 -6.65 -10.18
N VAL A 76 13.98 -6.77 -11.41
CA VAL A 76 12.95 -7.75 -11.79
C VAL A 76 13.54 -8.89 -12.60
N ALA A 77 12.81 -10.00 -12.68
CA ALA A 77 13.23 -11.15 -13.48
C ALA A 77 13.26 -10.83 -14.98
N ARG A 78 14.15 -11.51 -15.71
CA ARG A 78 14.18 -11.42 -17.17
C ARG A 78 13.02 -12.20 -17.76
N VAL A 79 12.16 -11.54 -18.53
CA VAL A 79 10.94 -12.15 -19.07
C VAL A 79 10.93 -12.15 -20.59
N GLY A 80 10.40 -13.22 -21.17
CA GLY A 80 10.04 -13.28 -22.58
C GLY A 80 8.56 -12.95 -22.80
N LEU A 81 8.25 -12.10 -23.79
CA LEU A 81 6.87 -11.78 -24.19
C LEU A 81 6.54 -12.43 -25.53
N ILE A 82 5.44 -13.17 -25.61
CA ILE A 82 4.86 -13.68 -26.86
C ILE A 82 3.56 -12.91 -27.13
N THR A 83 3.44 -12.30 -28.30
CA THR A 83 2.29 -11.48 -28.67
C THR A 83 1.87 -11.66 -30.13
N THR A 84 0.73 -11.08 -30.49
CA THR A 84 0.21 -11.07 -31.86
C THR A 84 1.21 -10.40 -32.81
N ALA A 85 1.38 -10.97 -34.00
CA ALA A 85 2.19 -10.36 -35.06
C ALA A 85 1.81 -8.89 -35.33
N GLY A 86 2.80 -8.01 -35.31
CA GLY A 86 2.67 -6.55 -35.46
C GLY A 86 2.49 -5.77 -34.14
N PHE A 87 2.41 -6.44 -32.99
CA PHE A 87 2.10 -5.80 -31.69
C PHE A 87 3.23 -5.88 -30.66
N ARG A 88 4.42 -6.38 -31.01
CA ARG A 88 5.55 -6.46 -30.06
C ARG A 88 6.04 -5.13 -29.51
N ASP A 89 5.66 -3.99 -30.11
CA ASP A 89 6.11 -2.66 -29.70
C ASP A 89 5.10 -1.90 -28.83
N VAL A 90 3.98 -2.51 -28.46
CA VAL A 90 2.96 -1.89 -27.58
C VAL A 90 3.57 -1.42 -26.25
N LEU A 91 4.45 -2.22 -25.62
CA LEU A 91 5.10 -1.83 -24.37
C LEU A 91 5.99 -0.60 -24.49
N GLU A 92 6.56 -0.36 -25.68
CA GLU A 92 7.50 0.73 -25.92
C GLU A 92 6.78 1.98 -26.42
N MET A 93 5.81 1.81 -27.33
CA MET A 93 4.99 2.89 -27.86
C MET A 93 3.98 3.44 -26.84
N ARG A 94 3.54 2.60 -25.90
CA ARG A 94 2.56 2.94 -24.86
C ARG A 94 1.31 3.58 -25.47
N ARG A 95 0.89 4.73 -24.93
CA ARG A 95 -0.17 5.59 -25.48
C ARG A 95 0.40 6.86 -26.15
N ARG A 96 1.70 6.88 -26.45
CA ARG A 96 2.48 8.09 -26.78
C ARG A 96 2.39 9.17 -25.69
N ASP A 97 2.16 8.75 -24.45
CA ASP A 97 2.15 9.61 -23.27
C ASP A 97 3.58 10.08 -22.94
N ARG A 98 3.74 11.37 -22.61
CA ARG A 98 5.03 11.95 -22.26
C ARG A 98 5.27 11.80 -20.75
N PRO A 99 6.38 11.18 -20.31
CA PRO A 99 6.68 11.03 -18.89
C PRO A 99 6.85 12.38 -18.17
N LYS A 100 7.30 13.40 -18.89
CA LYS A 100 7.41 14.78 -18.42
C LYS A 100 6.43 15.65 -19.18
N THR A 101 5.60 16.39 -18.44
CA THR A 101 4.61 17.32 -19.01
C THR A 101 5.26 18.37 -19.91
N TRP A 102 6.50 18.75 -19.62
CA TRP A 102 7.27 19.76 -20.36
C TRP A 102 8.42 19.12 -21.15
N GLY A 103 8.48 19.40 -22.45
CA GLY A 103 9.51 18.87 -23.37
C GLY A 103 8.91 18.36 -24.71
N LEU A 104 9.71 18.38 -25.77
CA LEU A 104 9.31 17.89 -27.11
C LEU A 104 9.56 16.38 -27.30
N THR A 105 10.47 15.80 -26.52
CA THR A 105 10.88 14.39 -26.58
C THR A 105 10.79 13.75 -25.20
N GLY A 106 10.69 12.43 -25.17
CA GLY A 106 10.77 11.63 -23.96
C GLY A 106 11.15 10.21 -24.33
N ASP A 107 11.90 9.56 -23.45
CA ASP A 107 12.30 8.18 -23.54
C ASP A 107 11.63 7.36 -22.44
N PHE A 108 11.40 6.08 -22.73
CA PHE A 108 10.91 5.11 -21.78
C PHE A 108 11.60 3.79 -22.05
N THR A 109 12.22 3.22 -21.02
CA THR A 109 12.82 1.89 -21.10
C THR A 109 11.77 0.87 -20.66
N PRO A 110 11.25 0.02 -21.58
CA PRO A 110 10.27 -0.99 -21.23
C PRO A 110 10.83 -2.00 -20.23
N VAL A 111 9.95 -2.62 -19.44
CA VAL A 111 10.31 -3.68 -18.51
C VAL A 111 10.82 -4.93 -19.24
N ILE A 112 10.29 -5.22 -20.44
CA ILE A 112 10.76 -6.29 -21.31
C ILE A 112 11.45 -5.69 -22.54
N PRO A 113 12.77 -5.90 -22.71
CA PRO A 113 13.52 -5.32 -23.82
C PRO A 113 13.10 -5.94 -25.15
N ARG A 114 13.29 -5.18 -26.24
CA ARG A 114 12.79 -5.53 -27.56
C ARG A 114 13.18 -6.92 -28.06
N HIS A 115 14.42 -7.32 -27.83
CA HIS A 115 14.93 -8.64 -28.25
C HIS A 115 14.38 -9.79 -27.42
N MET A 116 13.60 -9.55 -26.36
CA MET A 116 12.88 -10.57 -25.59
C MET A 116 11.38 -10.60 -25.92
N ARG A 117 10.94 -9.86 -26.95
CA ARG A 117 9.55 -9.83 -27.43
C ARG A 117 9.46 -10.59 -28.75
N ARG A 118 8.65 -11.64 -28.81
CA ARG A 118 8.43 -12.50 -29.97
C ARG A 118 6.98 -12.38 -30.42
N GLU A 119 6.80 -12.56 -31.72
CA GLU A 119 5.50 -12.48 -32.38
C GLU A 119 5.09 -13.86 -32.87
N VAL A 120 3.82 -14.16 -32.77
CA VAL A 120 3.19 -15.36 -33.35
C VAL A 120 1.99 -14.91 -34.19
N ARG A 121 1.74 -15.63 -35.28
CA ARG A 121 0.56 -15.39 -36.11
C ARG A 121 -0.67 -15.97 -35.42
N GLU A 122 -1.53 -15.07 -34.96
CA GLU A 122 -2.88 -15.37 -34.48
C GLU A 122 -3.72 -14.09 -34.61
N ARG A 123 -5.05 -14.19 -34.67
CA ARG A 123 -5.89 -12.99 -34.61
C ARG A 123 -7.29 -13.25 -34.09
N VAL A 124 -7.66 -12.53 -33.05
CA VAL A 124 -9.05 -12.35 -32.58
C VAL A 124 -9.57 -10.96 -32.96
N LEU A 125 -10.79 -10.89 -33.49
CA LEU A 125 -11.46 -9.63 -33.81
C LEU A 125 -12.13 -9.01 -32.56
N SER A 126 -12.54 -7.75 -32.64
CA SER A 126 -13.11 -7.02 -31.50
C SER A 126 -14.45 -7.58 -31.01
N ASP A 127 -15.14 -8.36 -31.84
CA ASP A 127 -16.37 -9.09 -31.51
C ASP A 127 -16.10 -10.48 -30.89
N GLY A 128 -14.81 -10.86 -30.74
CA GLY A 128 -14.40 -12.15 -30.20
C GLY A 128 -14.30 -13.28 -31.25
N SER A 129 -14.64 -13.03 -32.51
CA SER A 129 -14.45 -14.02 -33.57
C SER A 129 -12.95 -14.27 -33.84
N ILE A 130 -12.59 -15.54 -34.03
CA ILE A 130 -11.21 -15.95 -34.34
C ILE A 130 -11.03 -15.87 -35.85
N ARG A 131 -10.19 -14.94 -36.31
CA ARG A 131 -9.78 -14.83 -37.72
C ARG A 131 -8.64 -15.79 -38.05
N GLU A 132 -7.70 -15.96 -37.14
CA GLU A 132 -6.54 -16.86 -37.30
C GLU A 132 -6.26 -17.53 -35.94
N ALA A 133 -6.32 -18.86 -35.89
CA ALA A 133 -5.99 -19.61 -34.68
C ALA A 133 -4.48 -19.62 -34.45
N VAL A 134 -4.06 -19.62 -33.19
CA VAL A 134 -2.63 -19.74 -32.85
C VAL A 134 -2.09 -21.14 -33.18
N ASN A 135 -0.85 -21.24 -33.67
CA ASN A 135 -0.15 -22.51 -33.83
C ASN A 135 0.58 -22.90 -32.52
N PRO A 136 0.16 -23.95 -31.80
CA PRO A 136 0.78 -24.33 -30.52
C PRO A 136 2.25 -24.74 -30.65
N ALA A 137 2.66 -25.34 -31.77
CA ALA A 137 4.05 -25.76 -31.98
C ALA A 137 4.98 -24.56 -32.16
N GLU A 138 4.52 -23.51 -32.85
CA GLU A 138 5.25 -22.26 -33.01
C GLU A 138 5.40 -21.55 -31.65
N VAL A 139 4.32 -21.48 -30.85
CA VAL A 139 4.37 -20.92 -29.49
C VAL A 139 5.39 -21.65 -28.63
N ARG A 140 5.41 -22.99 -28.66
CA ARG A 140 6.36 -23.80 -27.89
C ARG A 140 7.81 -23.51 -28.30
N ALA A 141 8.09 -23.45 -29.60
CA ALA A 141 9.43 -23.12 -30.11
C ALA A 141 9.87 -21.70 -29.72
N LEU A 142 8.97 -20.72 -29.77
CA LEU A 142 9.24 -19.35 -29.30
C LEU A 142 9.54 -19.31 -27.80
N GLY A 143 8.80 -20.08 -27.00
CA GLY A 143 9.05 -20.23 -25.57
C GLY A 143 10.43 -20.81 -25.28
N GLU A 144 10.79 -21.92 -25.91
CA GLU A 144 12.11 -22.54 -25.78
C GLU A 144 13.25 -21.58 -26.17
N ALA A 145 13.08 -20.82 -27.26
CA ALA A 145 14.05 -19.82 -27.69
C ALA A 145 14.21 -18.68 -26.67
N LEU A 146 13.10 -18.17 -26.10
CA LEU A 146 13.15 -17.15 -25.06
C LEU A 146 13.83 -17.63 -23.78
N LEU A 147 13.62 -18.90 -23.41
CA LEU A 147 14.32 -19.53 -22.29
C LEU A 147 15.82 -19.68 -22.57
N ALA A 148 16.19 -20.08 -23.79
CA ALA A 148 17.59 -20.12 -24.22
C ALA A 148 18.25 -18.72 -24.22
N ASP A 149 17.48 -17.67 -24.51
CA ASP A 149 17.89 -16.27 -24.38
C ASP A 149 17.96 -15.79 -22.92
N GLY A 150 17.64 -16.64 -21.94
CA GLY A 150 17.73 -16.37 -20.50
C GLY A 150 16.46 -15.83 -19.85
N ALA A 151 15.28 -16.06 -20.43
CA ALA A 151 14.02 -15.77 -19.75
C ALA A 151 13.80 -16.69 -18.54
N GLU A 152 13.39 -16.12 -17.42
CA GLU A 152 13.04 -16.82 -16.18
C GLU A 152 11.53 -17.04 -16.04
N ALA A 153 10.73 -16.25 -16.76
CA ALA A 153 9.28 -16.35 -16.88
C ALA A 153 8.82 -15.91 -18.28
N LEU A 154 7.60 -16.31 -18.67
CA LEU A 154 7.02 -16.00 -19.97
C LEU A 154 5.65 -15.31 -19.83
N ALA A 155 5.43 -14.25 -20.61
CA ALA A 155 4.17 -13.53 -20.73
C ALA A 155 3.53 -13.77 -22.11
N ILE A 156 2.22 -13.98 -22.15
CA ILE A 156 1.42 -14.12 -23.37
C ILE A 156 0.40 -12.99 -23.40
N VAL A 157 0.43 -12.18 -24.46
CA VAL A 157 -0.52 -11.08 -24.64
C VAL A 157 -1.00 -11.04 -26.08
N PHE A 158 -2.19 -11.56 -26.33
CA PHE A 158 -2.84 -11.51 -27.64
C PHE A 158 -3.87 -10.37 -27.71
N ILE A 159 -4.00 -9.79 -28.90
CA ILE A 159 -4.96 -8.71 -29.15
C ILE A 159 -6.38 -9.28 -29.08
N ASN A 160 -7.25 -8.58 -28.35
CA ASN A 160 -8.64 -8.97 -28.09
C ASN A 160 -8.83 -10.29 -27.34
N ALA A 161 -7.80 -10.80 -26.64
CA ALA A 161 -7.93 -11.97 -25.78
C ALA A 161 -8.97 -11.77 -24.65
N TYR A 162 -9.25 -10.52 -24.25
CA TYR A 162 -10.33 -10.19 -23.32
C TYR A 162 -11.73 -10.52 -23.88
N ALA A 163 -11.90 -10.50 -25.21
CA ALA A 163 -13.16 -10.81 -25.89
C ALA A 163 -13.27 -12.33 -26.16
N ASN A 164 -12.15 -12.96 -26.54
CA ASN A 164 -12.06 -14.42 -26.67
C ASN A 164 -10.66 -14.92 -26.33
N ALA A 165 -10.55 -15.64 -25.22
CA ALA A 165 -9.29 -16.14 -24.69
C ALA A 165 -8.77 -17.43 -25.33
N ALA A 166 -9.47 -18.02 -26.32
CA ALA A 166 -9.14 -19.34 -26.85
C ALA A 166 -7.69 -19.48 -27.34
N ASN A 167 -7.19 -18.48 -28.08
CA ASN A 167 -5.80 -18.50 -28.56
C ASN A 167 -4.80 -18.41 -27.40
N GLU A 168 -5.01 -17.56 -26.39
CA GLU A 168 -4.10 -17.49 -25.24
C GLU A 168 -4.12 -18.78 -24.41
N LYS A 169 -5.30 -19.41 -24.23
CA LYS A 169 -5.41 -20.70 -23.55
C LYS A 169 -4.65 -21.80 -24.27
N ALA A 170 -4.76 -21.86 -25.61
CA ALA A 170 -3.98 -22.80 -26.41
C ALA A 170 -2.46 -22.52 -26.32
N ALA A 171 -2.07 -21.25 -26.30
CA ALA A 171 -0.67 -20.87 -26.13
C ALA A 171 -0.12 -21.24 -24.74
N LEU A 172 -0.88 -21.01 -23.66
CA LEU A 172 -0.53 -21.47 -22.31
C LEU A 172 -0.33 -22.99 -22.26
N ALA A 173 -1.26 -23.75 -22.83
CA ALA A 173 -1.17 -25.20 -22.88
C ALA A 173 0.08 -25.68 -23.63
N ALA A 174 0.49 -24.99 -24.69
CA ALA A 174 1.73 -25.29 -25.42
C ALA A 174 3.02 -25.02 -24.62
N LEU A 175 2.99 -24.07 -23.68
CA LEU A 175 4.12 -23.74 -22.81
C LEU A 175 4.13 -24.55 -21.50
N ALA A 176 3.06 -25.27 -21.21
CA ALA A 176 2.95 -26.10 -20.02
C ALA A 176 4.12 -27.10 -19.93
N GLY A 177 4.77 -27.18 -18.77
CA GLY A 177 5.92 -28.04 -18.52
C GLY A 177 7.28 -27.47 -18.92
N LEU A 178 7.35 -26.34 -19.66
CA LEU A 178 8.61 -25.62 -19.87
C LEU A 178 9.05 -24.84 -18.63
N LEU A 179 8.08 -24.34 -17.87
CA LEU A 179 8.26 -23.60 -16.63
C LEU A 179 7.17 -24.01 -15.62
N PRO A 180 7.39 -23.78 -14.31
CA PRO A 180 6.33 -23.78 -13.31
C PRO A 180 5.16 -22.88 -13.71
N THR A 181 3.93 -23.28 -13.36
CA THR A 181 2.70 -22.54 -13.73
C THR A 181 2.70 -21.10 -13.22
N ASP A 182 3.29 -20.84 -12.05
CA ASP A 182 3.42 -19.51 -11.46
C ASP A 182 4.54 -18.66 -12.09
N ARG A 183 5.18 -19.12 -13.18
CA ARG A 183 6.11 -18.35 -14.03
C ARG A 183 5.59 -18.16 -15.47
N LEU A 184 4.33 -18.51 -15.69
CA LEU A 184 3.60 -18.24 -16.93
C LEU A 184 2.49 -17.24 -16.61
N ALA A 185 2.34 -16.21 -17.45
CA ALA A 185 1.29 -15.22 -17.32
C ALA A 185 0.59 -15.01 -18.66
N ALA A 186 -0.74 -15.16 -18.69
CA ALA A 186 -1.55 -14.82 -19.87
C ALA A 186 -2.48 -13.65 -19.59
N SER A 187 -2.62 -12.76 -20.57
CA SER A 187 -3.30 -11.50 -20.35
C SER A 187 -4.79 -11.62 -20.02
N HIS A 188 -5.46 -12.66 -20.52
CA HIS A 188 -6.86 -12.95 -20.16
C HIS A 188 -7.05 -13.39 -18.70
N GLU A 189 -5.99 -13.91 -18.04
CA GLU A 189 -6.04 -14.27 -16.62
C GLU A 189 -5.62 -13.09 -15.75
N ILE A 190 -4.65 -12.29 -16.19
CA ILE A 190 -4.11 -11.17 -15.43
C ILE A 190 -5.03 -9.94 -15.48
N LEU A 191 -5.48 -9.56 -16.67
CA LEU A 191 -6.31 -8.37 -16.88
C LEU A 191 -7.19 -8.52 -18.15
N PRO A 192 -8.35 -9.18 -18.06
CA PRO A 192 -9.30 -9.34 -19.16
C PRO A 192 -10.13 -8.05 -19.42
N GLU A 193 -9.44 -6.92 -19.51
CA GLU A 193 -9.99 -5.62 -19.88
C GLU A 193 -9.59 -5.20 -21.30
N ILE A 194 -10.45 -4.37 -21.90
CA ILE A 194 -10.10 -3.57 -23.07
C ILE A 194 -8.92 -2.64 -22.75
N ARG A 195 -8.17 -2.22 -23.80
CA ARG A 195 -6.91 -1.44 -23.83
C ARG A 195 -5.65 -2.30 -23.81
N GLU A 196 -4.98 -2.32 -24.95
CA GLU A 196 -3.79 -3.13 -25.21
C GLU A 196 -2.61 -2.74 -24.35
N PHE A 197 -2.32 -1.45 -24.16
CA PHE A 197 -1.15 -1.02 -23.40
C PHE A 197 -1.24 -1.42 -21.93
N GLU A 198 -2.32 -1.06 -21.23
CA GLU A 198 -2.52 -1.37 -19.82
C GLU A 198 -2.54 -2.88 -19.57
N ARG A 199 -3.16 -3.64 -20.48
CA ARG A 199 -3.16 -5.11 -20.44
C ARG A 199 -1.75 -5.67 -20.63
N THR A 200 -1.02 -5.26 -21.66
CA THR A 200 0.36 -5.73 -21.87
C THR A 200 1.28 -5.31 -20.72
N SER A 201 1.18 -4.07 -20.23
CA SER A 201 1.98 -3.54 -19.13
C SER A 201 1.74 -4.34 -17.84
N THR A 202 0.48 -4.54 -17.46
CA THR A 202 0.13 -5.27 -16.23
C THR A 202 0.56 -6.74 -16.31
N THR A 203 0.33 -7.42 -17.44
CA THR A 203 0.78 -8.81 -17.65
C THR A 203 2.31 -8.93 -17.64
N ALA A 204 3.03 -8.00 -18.28
CA ALA A 204 4.48 -7.99 -18.28
C ALA A 204 5.05 -7.77 -16.87
N LEU A 205 4.53 -6.79 -16.14
CA LEU A 205 4.95 -6.52 -14.75
C LEU A 205 4.64 -7.70 -13.83
N ASN A 206 3.49 -8.36 -14.00
CA ASN A 206 3.16 -9.58 -13.26
C ASN A 206 4.21 -10.68 -13.50
N ALA A 207 4.51 -10.99 -14.77
CA ALA A 207 5.50 -11.99 -15.14
C ALA A 207 6.90 -11.66 -14.63
N CYS A 208 7.29 -10.38 -14.64
CA CYS A 208 8.58 -9.92 -14.14
C CYS A 208 8.72 -10.08 -12.61
N LEU A 209 7.62 -10.03 -11.88
CA LEU A 209 7.58 -10.21 -10.43
C LEU A 209 7.40 -11.68 -10.00
N GLN A 210 6.89 -12.55 -10.87
CA GLN A 210 6.61 -13.95 -10.58
C GLN A 210 7.82 -14.70 -10.00
N PRO A 211 9.02 -14.69 -10.63
CA PRO A 211 10.19 -15.34 -10.04
C PRO A 211 10.67 -14.68 -8.74
N VAL A 212 10.65 -13.35 -8.66
CA VAL A 212 11.16 -12.59 -7.51
C VAL A 212 10.33 -12.86 -6.26
N VAL A 213 9.01 -12.68 -6.37
CA VAL A 213 8.07 -12.91 -5.26
C VAL A 213 7.90 -14.40 -5.00
N GLY A 214 7.87 -15.23 -6.05
CA GLY A 214 7.79 -16.69 -5.95
C GLY A 214 8.89 -17.28 -5.07
N SER A 215 10.15 -16.97 -5.39
CA SER A 215 11.31 -17.44 -4.63
C SER A 215 11.37 -16.85 -3.22
N TYR A 216 10.90 -15.62 -3.01
CA TYR A 216 10.78 -15.05 -1.67
C TYR A 216 9.81 -15.84 -0.79
N LEU A 217 8.61 -16.11 -1.31
CA LEU A 217 7.59 -16.88 -0.59
C LEU A 217 8.02 -18.32 -0.35
N GLU A 218 8.72 -18.94 -1.31
CA GLU A 218 9.34 -20.28 -1.17
C GLU A 218 10.28 -20.35 0.03
N LYS A 219 11.17 -19.37 0.17
CA LYS A 219 12.10 -19.30 1.30
C LYS A 219 11.37 -19.15 2.63
N LEU A 220 10.35 -18.30 2.69
CA LEU A 220 9.55 -18.12 3.91
C LEU A 220 8.78 -19.38 4.29
N GLU A 221 8.13 -20.04 3.34
CA GLU A 221 7.41 -21.29 3.57
C GLU A 221 8.36 -22.40 4.07
N ALA A 222 9.53 -22.54 3.46
CA ALA A 222 10.55 -23.50 3.90
C ALA A 222 11.06 -23.17 5.33
N ALA A 223 11.27 -21.89 5.62
CA ALA A 223 11.70 -21.41 6.93
C ALA A 223 10.64 -21.70 8.01
N LEU A 224 9.36 -21.47 7.71
CA LEU A 224 8.23 -21.81 8.59
C LEU A 224 8.09 -23.32 8.79
N ALA A 225 8.25 -24.12 7.74
CA ALA A 225 8.21 -25.58 7.82
C ALA A 225 9.34 -26.13 8.73
N GLY A 226 10.53 -25.51 8.68
CA GLY A 226 11.64 -25.84 9.57
C GLY A 226 11.35 -25.61 11.06
N GLU A 227 10.39 -24.73 11.38
CA GLU A 227 9.91 -24.45 12.73
C GLU A 227 8.62 -25.22 13.09
N ALA A 228 8.28 -26.26 12.30
CA ALA A 228 7.08 -27.09 12.46
C ALA A 228 5.76 -26.30 12.44
N PHE A 229 5.71 -25.17 11.73
CA PHE A 229 4.48 -24.41 11.54
C PHE A 229 3.50 -25.19 10.64
N ALA A 230 2.33 -25.52 11.18
CA ALA A 230 1.24 -26.18 10.46
C ALA A 230 0.02 -25.27 10.21
N GLY A 231 0.16 -23.99 10.55
CA GLY A 231 -0.89 -22.98 10.36
C GLY A 231 -0.97 -22.48 8.93
N ARG A 232 -1.71 -21.38 8.74
CA ARG A 232 -1.94 -20.78 7.42
C ARG A 232 -1.06 -19.56 7.21
N PHE A 233 -0.47 -19.42 6.03
CA PHE A 233 0.36 -18.28 5.66
C PHE A 233 -0.25 -17.49 4.50
N HIS A 234 -0.41 -16.20 4.69
CA HIS A 234 -1.14 -15.31 3.78
C HIS A 234 -0.41 -14.01 3.52
N ILE A 235 -0.74 -13.36 2.41
CA ILE A 235 -0.10 -12.13 1.94
C ILE A 235 -1.14 -11.02 1.80
N VAL A 236 -0.80 -9.81 2.25
CA VAL A 236 -1.63 -8.62 2.03
C VAL A 236 -1.55 -8.17 0.57
N GLN A 237 -2.69 -7.72 0.04
CA GLN A 237 -2.84 -7.18 -1.30
C GLN A 237 -2.88 -5.64 -1.27
N SER A 238 -2.54 -5.03 -2.40
CA SER A 238 -2.62 -3.59 -2.64
C SER A 238 -4.01 -2.98 -2.45
N ASN A 239 -5.08 -3.77 -2.59
CA ASN A 239 -6.48 -3.35 -2.38
C ASN A 239 -6.91 -3.40 -0.89
N GLY A 240 -5.98 -3.68 0.03
CA GLY A 240 -6.23 -3.80 1.46
C GLY A 240 -6.79 -5.14 1.93
N GLY A 241 -6.98 -6.11 1.04
CA GLY A 241 -7.40 -7.46 1.41
C GLY A 241 -6.25 -8.46 1.56
N VAL A 242 -6.58 -9.69 1.93
CA VAL A 242 -5.62 -10.78 2.12
C VAL A 242 -5.81 -11.86 1.05
N MET A 243 -4.72 -12.47 0.58
CA MET A 243 -4.71 -13.61 -0.35
C MET A 243 -3.77 -14.74 0.10
N SER A 244 -3.98 -15.95 -0.43
CA SER A 244 -3.07 -17.08 -0.21
C SER A 244 -1.71 -16.87 -0.89
N THR A 245 -0.66 -17.56 -0.41
CA THR A 245 0.65 -17.54 -1.07
C THR A 245 0.60 -18.06 -2.51
N ILE A 246 -0.25 -19.06 -2.78
CA ILE A 246 -0.50 -19.58 -4.13
C ILE A 246 -0.99 -18.45 -5.06
N THR A 247 -1.97 -17.66 -4.59
CA THR A 247 -2.49 -16.52 -5.35
C THR A 247 -1.42 -15.44 -5.51
N ALA A 248 -0.65 -15.17 -4.45
CA ALA A 248 0.43 -14.18 -4.47
C ALA A 248 1.56 -14.53 -5.45
N ARG A 249 1.90 -15.81 -5.59
CA ARG A 249 2.86 -16.28 -6.60
C ARG A 249 2.35 -16.14 -8.03
N ARG A 250 1.05 -16.42 -8.25
CA ARG A 250 0.44 -16.30 -9.57
C ARG A 250 0.21 -14.85 -9.99
N PHE A 251 -0.22 -14.00 -9.05
CA PHE A 251 -0.58 -12.59 -9.27
C PHE A 251 0.25 -11.61 -8.40
N PRO A 252 1.59 -11.66 -8.42
CA PRO A 252 2.44 -10.85 -7.54
C PRO A 252 2.31 -9.34 -7.77
N VAL A 253 1.79 -8.92 -8.92
CA VAL A 253 1.47 -7.52 -9.19
C VAL A 253 0.52 -6.92 -8.16
N ARG A 254 -0.30 -7.77 -7.51
CA ARG A 254 -1.22 -7.39 -6.42
C ARG A 254 -0.54 -7.17 -5.07
N THR A 255 0.78 -7.32 -4.98
CA THR A 255 1.57 -7.02 -3.78
C THR A 255 2.28 -5.65 -3.86
N ALA A 256 2.21 -4.97 -5.01
CA ALA A 256 2.81 -3.66 -5.17
C ALA A 256 2.10 -2.64 -4.25
N LEU A 257 2.83 -2.00 -3.35
CA LEU A 257 2.32 -1.10 -2.31
C LEU A 257 1.39 -1.77 -1.28
N SER A 258 1.50 -3.09 -1.03
CA SER A 258 0.64 -3.78 -0.06
C SER A 258 0.92 -3.45 1.41
N GLY A 259 2.15 -3.10 1.78
CA GLY A 259 2.51 -2.73 3.15
C GLY A 259 1.74 -1.51 3.66
N PRO A 260 1.86 -0.34 3.00
CA PRO A 260 1.09 0.85 3.38
C PRO A 260 -0.43 0.63 3.29
N ALA A 261 -0.90 -0.22 2.36
CA ALA A 261 -2.32 -0.57 2.25
C ALA A 261 -2.86 -1.21 3.55
N ALA A 262 -2.10 -2.10 4.21
CA ALA A 262 -2.48 -2.65 5.51
C ALA A 262 -2.62 -1.56 6.57
N GLY A 263 -1.66 -0.63 6.62
CA GLY A 263 -1.69 0.52 7.52
C GLY A 263 -2.93 1.40 7.33
N VAL A 264 -3.33 1.65 6.08
CA VAL A 264 -4.57 2.39 5.76
C VAL A 264 -5.82 1.66 6.25
N ILE A 265 -5.87 0.33 6.10
CA ILE A 265 -7.00 -0.49 6.61
C ILE A 265 -7.09 -0.40 8.15
N ALA A 266 -5.97 -0.51 8.86
CA ALA A 266 -5.95 -0.33 10.31
C ALA A 266 -6.34 1.09 10.73
N ALA A 267 -5.81 2.10 10.05
CA ALA A 267 -6.14 3.49 10.31
C ALA A 267 -7.63 3.77 10.13
N ALA A 268 -8.24 3.25 9.06
CA ALA A 268 -9.67 3.37 8.81
C ALA A 268 -10.50 2.70 9.92
N ALA A 269 -10.17 1.46 10.31
CA ALA A 269 -10.88 0.74 11.37
C ALA A 269 -10.76 1.42 12.74
N ILE A 270 -9.56 1.91 13.09
CA ILE A 270 -9.31 2.65 14.33
C ILE A 270 -10.10 3.96 14.35
N ALA A 271 -10.09 4.70 13.25
CA ALA A 271 -10.77 5.97 13.15
C ALA A 271 -12.30 5.80 13.18
N GLU A 272 -12.84 4.80 12.48
CA GLU A 272 -14.27 4.46 12.54
C GLU A 272 -14.70 4.09 13.96
N ALA A 273 -13.94 3.23 14.65
CA ALA A 273 -14.20 2.86 16.04
C ALA A 273 -14.09 4.06 17.01
N ALA A 274 -13.25 5.05 16.69
CA ALA A 274 -13.13 6.31 17.44
C ALA A 274 -14.19 7.37 17.06
N GLY A 275 -15.10 7.08 16.13
CA GLY A 275 -16.15 8.00 15.68
C GLY A 275 -15.68 9.08 14.69
N LEU A 276 -14.57 8.83 13.99
CA LEU A 276 -13.97 9.71 12.98
C LEU A 276 -13.87 8.97 11.63
N PRO A 277 -14.97 8.82 10.87
CA PRO A 277 -14.96 8.03 9.64
C PRO A 277 -14.25 8.71 8.45
N ASP A 278 -14.06 10.03 8.51
CA ASP A 278 -13.39 10.82 7.49
C ASP A 278 -11.97 11.15 7.97
N VAL A 279 -10.96 10.43 7.46
CA VAL A 279 -9.56 10.63 7.84
C VAL A 279 -8.60 10.68 6.65
N ILE A 280 -7.48 11.36 6.86
CA ILE A 280 -6.32 11.31 5.98
C ILE A 280 -5.25 10.53 6.74
N THR A 281 -4.72 9.49 6.14
CA THR A 281 -3.69 8.68 6.77
C THR A 281 -2.31 9.24 6.44
N GLY A 282 -1.34 9.11 7.35
CA GLY A 282 0.04 9.53 7.11
C GLY A 282 1.05 8.57 7.73
N ASP A 283 1.60 7.68 6.91
CA ASP A 283 2.65 6.75 7.33
C ASP A 283 4.02 7.39 7.09
N LEU A 284 4.75 7.71 8.16
CA LEU A 284 6.13 8.18 8.05
C LEU A 284 7.11 7.07 8.43
N GLY A 285 7.71 6.48 7.41
CA GLY A 285 8.80 5.53 7.52
C GLY A 285 10.19 6.18 7.53
N GLY A 286 11.22 5.35 7.34
CA GLY A 286 12.60 5.84 7.22
C GLY A 286 12.92 6.48 5.86
N THR A 287 12.15 6.18 4.81
CA THR A 287 12.47 6.58 3.42
C THR A 287 11.37 7.41 2.77
N SER A 288 10.11 7.14 3.11
CA SER A 288 8.93 7.71 2.49
C SER A 288 7.95 8.27 3.52
N PHE A 289 7.04 9.11 3.01
CA PHE A 289 5.78 9.44 3.63
C PHE A 289 4.64 9.03 2.70
N ASP A 290 3.76 8.16 3.18
CA ASP A 290 2.66 7.59 2.41
C ASP A 290 1.32 8.15 2.90
N VAL A 291 0.54 8.74 1.99
CA VAL A 291 -0.72 9.43 2.29
C VAL A 291 -1.87 8.78 1.55
N SER A 292 -2.97 8.51 2.25
CA SER A 292 -4.22 8.02 1.66
C SER A 292 -5.42 8.75 2.25
N LEU A 293 -6.50 8.80 1.49
CA LEU A 293 -7.78 9.38 1.90
C LEU A 293 -8.76 8.25 2.26
N VAL A 294 -9.41 8.38 3.42
CA VAL A 294 -10.48 7.50 3.88
C VAL A 294 -11.73 8.35 4.06
N LEU A 295 -12.80 8.00 3.35
CA LEU A 295 -14.08 8.71 3.37
C LEU A 295 -15.16 7.74 3.86
N GLY A 296 -15.91 8.13 4.89
CA GLY A 296 -16.98 7.27 5.43
C GLY A 296 -16.50 5.89 5.88
N GLY A 297 -15.28 5.79 6.44
CA GLY A 297 -14.65 4.54 6.88
C GLY A 297 -14.07 3.68 5.76
N ARG A 298 -14.09 4.16 4.50
CA ARG A 298 -13.61 3.40 3.33
C ARG A 298 -12.43 4.09 2.68
N ALA A 299 -11.36 3.33 2.45
CA ALA A 299 -10.22 3.79 1.67
C ALA A 299 -10.60 3.91 0.18
N GLU A 300 -10.20 5.01 -0.45
CA GLU A 300 -10.38 5.20 -1.88
C GLU A 300 -9.51 4.23 -2.68
N LEU A 301 -10.06 3.69 -3.77
CA LEU A 301 -9.36 2.77 -4.66
C LEU A 301 -9.07 3.44 -6.00
N ALA A 302 -7.82 3.34 -6.44
CA ALA A 302 -7.43 3.65 -7.81
C ALA A 302 -7.57 2.39 -8.69
N ALA A 303 -8.23 2.51 -9.84
CA ALA A 303 -8.32 1.42 -10.82
C ALA A 303 -6.98 1.16 -11.53
N GLN A 304 -6.06 2.12 -11.48
CA GLN A 304 -4.76 2.06 -12.11
C GLN A 304 -3.79 2.98 -11.38
N THR A 305 -2.56 2.52 -11.17
CA THR A 305 -1.46 3.34 -10.63
C THR A 305 -0.27 3.29 -11.58
N THR A 306 0.47 4.39 -11.62
CA THR A 306 1.78 4.45 -12.29
C THR A 306 2.85 4.40 -11.22
N ILE A 307 3.63 3.32 -11.22
CA ILE A 307 4.86 3.20 -10.45
C ILE A 307 5.97 3.91 -11.23
N ASP A 308 7.06 4.26 -10.54
CA ASP A 308 8.21 4.96 -11.11
C ASP A 308 8.71 4.33 -12.44
N PHE A 309 9.49 5.11 -13.19
CA PHE A 309 9.89 4.82 -14.56
C PHE A 309 8.72 4.68 -15.54
N GLY A 310 7.49 5.01 -15.15
CA GLY A 310 6.31 4.95 -16.01
C GLY A 310 5.72 3.55 -16.13
N MET A 311 5.93 2.67 -15.16
CA MET A 311 5.33 1.34 -15.12
C MET A 311 3.87 1.42 -14.70
N VAL A 312 2.95 1.09 -15.61
CA VAL A 312 1.51 1.20 -15.37
C VAL A 312 0.96 -0.15 -14.97
N ILE A 313 0.34 -0.21 -13.78
CA ILE A 313 -0.40 -1.37 -13.29
C ILE A 313 -1.87 -0.99 -13.26
N ARG A 314 -2.70 -1.77 -13.96
CA ARG A 314 -4.15 -1.65 -13.93
C ARG A 314 -4.72 -2.80 -13.13
N ASN A 315 -4.97 -2.53 -11.85
CA ASN A 315 -5.59 -3.40 -10.87
C ASN A 315 -6.14 -2.49 -9.76
N PRO A 316 -7.26 -2.81 -9.09
CA PRO A 316 -7.72 -2.05 -7.94
C PRO A 316 -6.65 -2.03 -6.84
N MET A 317 -6.30 -0.84 -6.37
CA MET A 317 -5.32 -0.62 -5.31
C MET A 317 -5.79 0.51 -4.41
N ILE A 318 -5.54 0.42 -3.11
CA ILE A 318 -5.71 1.57 -2.21
C ILE A 318 -4.87 2.69 -2.75
N GLU A 319 -5.51 3.85 -2.89
CA GLU A 319 -4.85 5.00 -3.45
C GLU A 319 -3.94 5.63 -2.42
N ILE A 320 -2.64 5.44 -2.66
CA ILE A 320 -1.57 5.93 -1.81
C ILE A 320 -0.70 6.86 -2.64
N THR A 321 -0.53 8.08 -2.16
CA THR A 321 0.45 9.02 -2.68
C THR A 321 1.70 8.94 -1.82
N THR A 322 2.77 8.42 -2.40
CA THR A 322 4.08 8.32 -1.76
C THR A 322 4.95 9.53 -2.13
N ILE A 323 5.54 10.17 -1.14
CA ILE A 323 6.60 11.17 -1.35
C ILE A 323 7.90 10.77 -0.66
N GLY A 324 9.03 11.14 -1.25
CA GLY A 324 10.37 10.96 -0.66
C GLY A 324 10.64 11.94 0.48
N ALA A 325 9.93 11.76 1.58
CA ALA A 325 10.03 12.56 2.81
C ALA A 325 9.89 11.65 4.03
N GLY A 326 10.87 10.78 4.29
CA GLY A 326 10.93 9.93 5.48
C GLY A 326 11.94 10.43 6.52
N GLY A 327 12.06 9.72 7.65
CA GLY A 327 13.03 10.08 8.70
C GLY A 327 14.49 10.13 8.21
N GLY A 328 14.86 9.28 7.26
CA GLY A 328 16.18 9.27 6.64
C GLY A 328 16.34 10.22 5.46
N SER A 329 15.33 11.02 5.09
CA SER A 329 15.45 11.98 4.00
C SER A 329 16.55 13.00 4.30
N ILE A 330 17.47 13.15 3.34
CA ILE A 330 18.68 13.93 3.52
C ILE A 330 18.36 15.41 3.32
N ALA A 331 18.83 16.25 4.25
CA ALA A 331 18.81 17.69 4.13
C ALA A 331 20.08 18.18 3.42
N ALA A 332 19.93 19.10 2.48
CA ALA A 332 21.03 19.76 1.78
C ALA A 332 20.62 21.17 1.34
N VAL A 333 21.60 22.05 1.20
CA VAL A 333 21.43 23.35 0.53
C VAL A 333 21.87 23.17 -0.92
N ASP A 334 21.00 23.53 -1.87
CA ASP A 334 21.34 23.46 -3.28
C ASP A 334 22.25 24.62 -3.73
N ALA A 335 22.73 24.55 -4.97
CA ALA A 335 23.60 25.59 -5.54
C ALA A 335 22.94 26.99 -5.60
N GLY A 336 21.61 27.08 -5.48
CA GLY A 336 20.85 28.32 -5.41
C GLY A 336 20.64 28.85 -4.00
N GLY A 337 21.18 28.19 -2.97
CA GLY A 337 21.02 28.58 -1.58
C GLY A 337 19.68 28.17 -0.96
N MET A 338 18.92 27.28 -1.61
CA MET A 338 17.65 26.80 -1.05
C MET A 338 17.84 25.50 -0.26
N LEU A 339 17.25 25.45 0.94
CA LEU A 339 17.17 24.24 1.75
C LEU A 339 16.21 23.23 1.10
N ARG A 340 16.68 22.01 0.89
CA ARG A 340 15.88 20.88 0.40
C ARG A 340 16.02 19.70 1.37
N VAL A 341 14.93 18.96 1.55
CA VAL A 341 14.89 17.74 2.35
C VAL A 341 14.32 16.62 1.48
N GLY A 342 15.12 15.61 1.14
CA GLY A 342 14.78 14.59 0.15
C GLY A 342 14.84 15.13 -1.31
N PRO A 343 14.59 14.29 -2.33
CA PRO A 343 14.01 12.94 -2.23
C PRO A 343 15.01 11.84 -1.83
N GLU A 344 16.31 12.13 -1.87
CA GLU A 344 17.34 11.17 -1.47
C GLU A 344 17.21 10.81 0.03
N SER A 345 17.44 9.55 0.36
CA SER A 345 17.35 9.02 1.71
C SER A 345 18.62 8.27 2.10
N ALA A 346 19.04 8.41 3.35
CA ALA A 346 20.12 7.63 3.95
C ALA A 346 19.71 6.18 4.29
N GLY A 347 18.42 5.83 4.13
CA GLY A 347 17.89 4.51 4.43
C GLY A 347 18.07 4.11 5.91
N SER A 348 18.23 2.81 6.16
CA SER A 348 18.57 2.26 7.49
C SER A 348 20.07 2.02 7.68
N ARG A 349 20.83 1.89 6.57
CA ARG A 349 22.29 1.77 6.52
C ARG A 349 22.79 2.59 5.31
N PRO A 350 23.65 3.61 5.51
CA PRO A 350 24.26 4.01 6.78
C PRO A 350 23.27 4.72 7.75
N GLY A 351 22.08 5.11 7.31
CA GLY A 351 21.06 5.74 8.17
C GLY A 351 21.40 7.17 8.61
N PRO A 352 20.61 7.76 9.53
CA PRO A 352 20.89 9.08 10.11
C PRO A 352 22.31 9.19 10.68
N VAL A 353 22.88 10.41 10.69
CA VAL A 353 24.23 10.66 11.25
C VAL A 353 24.30 10.20 12.71
N ALA A 354 23.24 10.44 13.48
CA ALA A 354 23.13 10.05 14.87
C ALA A 354 23.23 8.53 15.11
N TYR A 355 23.12 7.68 14.07
CA TYR A 355 23.27 6.24 14.22
C TYR A 355 24.73 5.80 14.29
N GLY A 356 25.68 6.67 13.92
CA GLY A 356 27.12 6.39 14.00
C GLY A 356 27.62 5.34 13.01
N ALA A 357 26.85 5.02 11.97
CA ALA A 357 27.19 3.99 10.97
C ALA A 357 27.83 4.55 9.68
N GLY A 358 28.48 5.72 9.78
CA GLY A 358 29.32 6.29 8.71
C GLY A 358 28.64 7.31 7.79
N ASN A 359 27.36 7.64 8.00
CA ASN A 359 26.74 8.75 7.27
C ASN A 359 27.24 10.10 7.81
N THR A 360 27.52 11.05 6.91
CA THR A 360 27.97 12.40 7.23
C THR A 360 26.96 13.48 6.88
N ARG A 361 25.89 13.13 6.15
CA ARG A 361 24.86 14.06 5.65
C ARG A 361 23.63 14.05 6.55
N PRO A 362 23.18 15.22 7.06
CA PRO A 362 22.09 15.29 8.03
C PRO A 362 20.76 14.86 7.44
N THR A 363 19.92 14.26 8.30
CA THR A 363 18.59 13.73 7.93
C THR A 363 17.46 14.37 8.75
N LEU A 364 16.21 14.09 8.36
CA LEU A 364 15.03 14.52 9.11
C LEU A 364 15.01 13.99 10.56
N THR A 365 15.46 12.74 10.77
CA THR A 365 15.62 12.15 12.09
C THR A 365 16.70 12.86 12.90
N ASP A 366 17.83 13.22 12.28
CA ASP A 366 18.89 14.00 12.95
C ASP A 366 18.35 15.34 13.48
N ALA A 367 17.51 16.04 12.70
CA ALA A 367 16.86 17.27 13.13
C ALA A 367 15.96 17.06 14.37
N ASN A 368 15.12 16.01 14.37
CA ASN A 368 14.29 15.68 15.52
C ASN A 368 15.11 15.33 16.79
N ILE A 369 16.27 14.69 16.64
CA ILE A 369 17.19 14.38 17.74
C ILE A 369 17.85 15.66 18.28
N VAL A 370 18.37 16.52 17.41
CA VAL A 370 19.03 17.77 17.80
C VAL A 370 18.09 18.69 18.58
N LEU A 371 16.84 18.80 18.13
CA LEU A 371 15.79 19.60 18.77
C LEU A 371 15.22 18.97 20.05
N GLY A 372 15.69 17.78 20.46
CA GLY A 372 15.27 17.10 21.69
C GLY A 372 13.89 16.43 21.59
N ARG A 373 13.30 16.31 20.40
CA ARG A 373 12.02 15.63 20.19
C ARG A 373 12.17 14.12 20.37
N ILE A 374 13.22 13.53 19.79
CA ILE A 374 13.60 12.12 19.99
C ILE A 374 14.59 11.99 21.15
N ASN A 375 14.37 10.99 21.99
CA ASN A 375 15.26 10.68 23.11
C ASN A 375 16.55 10.00 22.63
N ALA A 376 17.69 10.71 22.69
CA ALA A 376 18.97 10.13 22.29
C ALA A 376 19.43 8.99 23.19
N GLU A 377 19.01 8.95 24.46
CA GLU A 377 19.41 7.94 25.44
C GLU A 377 18.51 6.70 25.44
N LYS A 378 17.36 6.75 24.75
CA LYS A 378 16.42 5.63 24.62
C LYS A 378 15.99 5.43 23.17
N PRO A 379 16.86 4.90 22.30
CA PRO A 379 16.53 4.68 20.90
C PRO A 379 15.39 3.66 20.74
N ILE A 380 14.51 3.89 19.78
CA ILE A 380 13.41 2.99 19.41
C ILE A 380 13.98 1.66 18.85
N GLY A 381 13.32 0.55 19.17
CA GLY A 381 13.62 -0.77 18.58
C GLY A 381 14.85 -1.50 19.13
N GLY A 382 15.49 -0.99 20.18
CA GLY A 382 16.48 -1.72 21.01
C GLY A 382 17.81 -2.10 20.34
N ALA A 383 18.00 -1.79 19.05
CA ALA A 383 19.23 -2.12 18.31
C ALA A 383 20.43 -1.25 18.72
N LEU A 384 20.18 0.01 19.06
CA LEU A 384 21.18 0.98 19.49
C LEU A 384 20.98 1.27 20.97
N LYS A 385 22.10 1.37 21.71
CA LYS A 385 22.07 1.77 23.12
C LYS A 385 21.84 3.28 23.29
N ARG A 386 22.34 4.08 22.35
CA ARG A 386 22.28 5.55 22.34
C ARG A 386 22.40 6.08 20.89
N LEU A 387 21.85 7.26 20.65
CA LEU A 387 22.03 8.07 19.44
C LEU A 387 23.08 9.17 19.68
N ASP A 388 23.91 9.45 18.67
CA ASP A 388 24.92 10.51 18.72
C ASP A 388 24.33 11.87 18.31
N ARG A 389 23.72 12.53 19.30
CA ARG A 389 23.14 13.88 19.12
C ARG A 389 24.18 14.91 18.70
N GLU A 390 25.42 14.83 19.19
CA GLU A 390 26.44 15.84 18.90
C GLU A 390 26.99 15.69 17.48
N ALA A 391 27.17 14.46 17.00
CA ALA A 391 27.50 14.22 15.60
C ALA A 391 26.41 14.75 14.64
N ALA A 392 25.14 14.50 14.96
CA ALA A 392 24.02 15.05 14.21
C ALA A 392 23.99 16.59 14.24
N ARG A 393 24.21 17.19 15.41
CA ARG A 393 24.26 18.64 15.59
C ARG A 393 25.39 19.28 14.78
N ALA A 394 26.58 18.68 14.80
CA ALA A 394 27.73 19.14 14.03
C ALA A 394 27.49 19.01 12.51
N ALA A 395 26.88 17.92 12.06
CA ALA A 395 26.54 17.74 10.65
C ALA A 395 25.49 18.75 10.17
N ILE A 396 24.44 19.00 10.95
CA ILE A 396 23.44 20.03 10.63
C ILE A 396 24.08 21.43 10.60
N GLY A 397 24.92 21.76 11.58
CA GLY A 397 25.66 23.02 11.61
C GLY A 397 26.48 23.21 10.34
N ARG A 398 27.32 22.23 9.99
CA ARG A 398 28.22 22.31 8.83
C ARG A 398 27.48 22.36 7.48
N GLU A 399 26.52 21.46 7.26
CA GLU A 399 25.92 21.27 5.94
C GLU A 399 24.76 22.23 5.67
N ILE A 400 24.12 22.77 6.72
CA ILE A 400 22.89 23.59 6.61
C ILE A 400 23.04 24.92 7.35
N GLY A 401 23.54 24.90 8.58
CA GLY A 401 23.72 26.10 9.41
C GLY A 401 24.68 27.11 8.78
N ASP A 402 25.93 26.70 8.52
CA ASP A 402 26.98 27.57 7.99
C ASP A 402 26.62 28.17 6.62
N PRO A 403 26.06 27.40 5.64
CA PRO A 403 25.65 27.97 4.36
C PRO A 403 24.49 28.97 4.44
N LEU A 404 23.61 28.84 5.43
CA LEU A 404 22.40 29.69 5.59
C LEU A 404 22.54 30.76 6.66
N GLY A 405 23.66 30.80 7.39
CA GLY A 405 23.87 31.71 8.52
C GLY A 405 22.97 31.41 9.72
N LEU A 406 22.64 30.13 9.97
CA LEU A 406 21.77 29.68 11.05
C LEU A 406 22.55 28.93 12.14
N SER A 407 22.09 29.02 13.39
CA SER A 407 22.57 28.11 14.43
C SER A 407 22.16 26.66 14.11
N PRO A 408 22.84 25.63 14.65
CA PRO A 408 22.47 24.24 14.43
C PRO A 408 21.01 23.93 14.80
N GLU A 409 20.50 24.51 15.88
CA GLU A 409 19.10 24.38 16.32
C GLU A 409 18.13 25.04 15.33
N ALA A 410 18.41 26.27 14.89
CA ALA A 410 17.57 26.97 13.91
C ALA A 410 17.59 26.26 12.55
N ALA A 411 18.74 25.72 12.14
CA ALA A 411 18.88 24.91 10.94
C ALA A 411 18.09 23.59 11.06
N ALA A 412 18.15 22.90 12.21
CA ALA A 412 17.34 21.71 12.47
C ALA A 412 15.84 22.02 12.43
N GLU A 413 15.40 23.14 13.01
CA GLU A 413 14.02 23.59 12.93
C GLU A 413 13.61 23.89 11.47
N ALA A 414 14.47 24.52 10.68
CA ALA A 414 14.23 24.78 9.26
C ALA A 414 14.07 23.48 8.45
N ILE A 415 14.87 22.45 8.75
CA ILE A 415 14.72 21.10 8.15
C ILE A 415 13.31 20.56 8.44
N LEU A 416 12.84 20.64 9.69
CA LEU A 416 11.49 20.19 10.04
C LEU A 416 10.41 20.99 9.31
N ARG A 417 10.54 22.31 9.22
CA ARG A 417 9.59 23.17 8.51
C ARG A 417 9.49 22.81 7.02
N VAL A 418 10.62 22.62 6.34
CA VAL A 418 10.65 22.23 4.93
C VAL A 418 10.05 20.83 4.73
N ALA A 419 10.39 19.87 5.59
CA ALA A 419 9.82 18.52 5.51
C ALA A 419 8.30 18.53 5.75
N ASN A 420 7.82 19.25 6.76
CA ASN A 420 6.40 19.40 7.06
C ASN A 420 5.64 20.07 5.90
N ALA A 421 6.21 21.10 5.27
CA ALA A 421 5.60 21.74 4.11
C ALA A 421 5.45 20.77 2.92
N ARG A 422 6.45 19.91 2.69
CA ARG A 422 6.37 18.85 1.66
C ARG A 422 5.28 17.82 1.97
N MET A 423 5.23 17.33 3.20
CA MET A 423 4.20 16.38 3.66
C MET A 423 2.79 17.00 3.60
N ALA A 424 2.64 18.25 4.01
CA ALA A 424 1.38 19.00 3.87
C ALA A 424 0.98 19.17 2.39
N GLY A 425 1.94 19.38 1.48
CA GLY A 425 1.70 19.39 0.04
C GLY A 425 1.09 18.08 -0.47
N ALA A 426 1.63 16.93 -0.04
CA ALA A 426 1.07 15.62 -0.39
C ALA A 426 -0.35 15.42 0.18
N ILE A 427 -0.60 15.88 1.41
CA ILE A 427 -1.94 15.86 1.99
C ILE A 427 -2.93 16.72 1.17
N ARG A 428 -2.52 17.92 0.75
CA ARG A 428 -3.36 18.81 -0.08
C ARG A 428 -3.65 18.20 -1.47
N LEU A 429 -2.70 17.46 -2.05
CA LEU A 429 -2.87 16.74 -3.32
C LEU A 429 -3.95 15.64 -3.24
N VAL A 430 -3.98 14.87 -2.16
CA VAL A 430 -5.00 13.80 -2.00
C VAL A 430 -6.35 14.31 -1.49
N SER A 431 -6.45 15.58 -1.07
CA SER A 431 -7.67 16.18 -0.52
C SER A 431 -8.21 17.31 -1.40
N ILE A 432 -7.60 18.50 -1.34
CA ILE A 432 -8.06 19.73 -2.01
C ILE A 432 -8.14 19.55 -3.53
N GLU A 433 -7.10 18.97 -4.15
CA GLU A 433 -7.08 18.79 -5.61
C GLU A 433 -8.15 17.78 -6.11
N ARG A 434 -8.82 17.09 -5.18
CA ARG A 434 -9.92 16.17 -5.44
C ARG A 434 -11.28 16.69 -4.99
N GLY A 435 -11.34 17.96 -4.57
CA GLY A 435 -12.58 18.61 -4.13
C GLY A 435 -12.99 18.31 -2.70
N HIS A 436 -12.09 17.76 -1.87
CA HIS A 436 -12.35 17.55 -0.43
C HIS A 436 -11.83 18.72 0.41
N ASP A 437 -12.61 19.14 1.40
CA ASP A 437 -12.20 20.13 2.41
C ASP A 437 -11.40 19.45 3.53
N PRO A 438 -10.08 19.72 3.70
CA PRO A 438 -9.25 19.11 4.73
C PRO A 438 -9.73 19.40 6.16
N GLY A 439 -10.45 20.51 6.39
CA GLY A 439 -10.98 20.88 7.71
C GLY A 439 -11.98 19.88 8.28
N ARG A 440 -12.53 19.00 7.43
CA ARG A 440 -13.43 17.91 7.85
C ARG A 440 -12.70 16.66 8.33
N PHE A 441 -11.45 16.48 7.93
CA PHE A 441 -10.70 15.24 8.13
C PHE A 441 -9.81 15.33 9.38
N ALA A 442 -9.69 14.21 10.09
CA ALA A 442 -8.61 14.03 11.05
C ALA A 442 -7.41 13.35 10.38
N LEU A 443 -6.20 13.70 10.80
CA LEU A 443 -4.99 12.96 10.40
C LEU A 443 -4.86 11.71 11.27
N VAL A 444 -4.60 10.55 10.67
CA VAL A 444 -4.16 9.35 11.40
C VAL A 444 -2.68 9.13 11.10
N PRO A 445 -1.77 9.70 11.91
CA PRO A 445 -0.34 9.53 11.70
C PRO A 445 0.09 8.18 12.27
N PHE A 446 0.73 7.37 11.45
CA PHE A 446 1.32 6.11 11.87
C PHE A 446 2.72 5.94 11.25
N GLY A 447 3.32 4.77 11.46
CA GLY A 447 4.75 4.58 11.29
C GLY A 447 5.53 5.16 12.46
N GLY A 448 6.80 4.78 12.59
CA GLY A 448 7.62 5.17 13.74
C GLY A 448 7.86 6.68 13.84
N GLY A 449 7.76 7.41 12.71
CA GLY A 449 8.00 8.85 12.65
C GLY A 449 6.75 9.72 12.58
N GLY A 450 5.57 9.19 12.24
CA GLY A 450 4.43 10.03 11.82
C GLY A 450 3.97 10.97 12.92
N ALA A 451 3.92 10.46 14.16
CA ALA A 451 3.45 11.20 15.32
C ALA A 451 4.38 12.34 15.78
N LEU A 452 5.63 12.40 15.30
CA LEU A 452 6.55 13.54 15.54
C LEU A 452 6.11 14.81 14.81
N HIS A 453 5.34 14.63 13.73
CA HIS A 453 4.95 15.69 12.80
C HIS A 453 3.46 16.01 12.84
N ALA A 454 2.67 15.25 13.62
CA ALA A 454 1.21 15.34 13.67
C ALA A 454 0.69 16.74 13.99
N GLY A 455 1.22 17.40 15.03
CA GLY A 455 0.76 18.73 15.42
C GLY A 455 1.13 19.82 14.40
N ALA A 456 2.30 19.70 13.77
CA ALA A 456 2.71 20.60 12.69
C ALA A 456 1.83 20.43 11.45
N LEU A 457 1.55 19.20 11.02
CA LEU A 457 0.68 18.91 9.88
C LEU A 457 -0.77 19.34 10.14
N LEU A 458 -1.28 19.14 11.36
CA LEU A 458 -2.60 19.62 11.79
C LEU A 458 -2.72 21.14 11.59
N LYS A 459 -1.71 21.90 12.03
CA LYS A 459 -1.68 23.37 11.90
C LYS A 459 -1.51 23.82 10.45
N GLU A 460 -0.55 23.23 9.73
CA GLU A 460 -0.17 23.63 8.37
C GLU A 460 -1.26 23.34 7.33
N VAL A 461 -1.92 22.18 7.43
CA VAL A 461 -3.00 21.80 6.50
C VAL A 461 -4.34 22.38 6.94
N GLY A 462 -4.54 22.63 8.23
CA GLY A 462 -5.83 23.06 8.78
C GLY A 462 -6.78 21.90 9.05
N LEU A 463 -6.26 20.76 9.51
CA LEU A 463 -7.03 19.55 9.80
C LEU A 463 -7.88 19.71 11.07
N LYS A 464 -8.94 18.92 11.18
CA LYS A 464 -9.85 18.89 12.33
C LYS A 464 -9.12 18.50 13.62
N ALA A 465 -8.36 17.40 13.55
CA ALA A 465 -7.65 16.79 14.66
C ALA A 465 -6.54 15.86 14.11
N ALA A 466 -5.73 15.30 15.00
CA ALA A 466 -4.88 14.16 14.70
C ALA A 466 -5.19 13.01 15.68
N LEU A 467 -5.54 11.84 15.17
CA LEU A 467 -5.80 10.62 15.94
C LEU A 467 -4.58 9.70 15.82
N VAL A 468 -3.67 9.77 16.77
CA VAL A 468 -2.49 8.88 16.82
C VAL A 468 -2.91 7.52 17.39
N PRO A 469 -2.79 6.41 16.63
CA PRO A 469 -3.09 5.07 17.12
C PRO A 469 -2.36 4.74 18.43
N ARG A 470 -2.87 3.79 19.23
CA ARG A 470 -2.16 3.33 20.45
C ARG A 470 -0.75 2.80 20.14
N PHE A 471 -0.58 2.11 19.01
CA PHE A 471 0.70 1.58 18.56
C PHE A 471 0.98 2.00 17.11
N PRO A 472 1.35 3.28 16.88
CA PRO A 472 1.49 3.84 15.53
C PRO A 472 2.64 3.16 14.76
N GLY A 473 3.69 2.71 15.45
CA GLY A 473 4.84 2.06 14.83
C GLY A 473 4.62 0.60 14.44
N VAL A 474 3.45 0.01 14.73
CA VAL A 474 3.05 -1.36 14.32
C VAL A 474 1.66 -1.40 13.68
N THR A 475 1.10 -0.25 13.30
CA THR A 475 -0.27 -0.14 12.75
C THR A 475 -0.44 -0.94 11.45
N SER A 476 0.57 -1.02 10.59
CA SER A 476 0.53 -1.87 9.39
C SER A 476 0.45 -3.37 9.72
N ALA A 477 1.16 -3.82 10.77
CA ALA A 477 1.07 -5.20 11.25
C ALA A 477 -0.32 -5.50 11.84
N LEU A 478 -0.93 -4.56 12.58
CA LEU A 478 -2.33 -4.67 12.99
C LEU A 478 -3.28 -4.76 11.79
N GLY A 479 -3.01 -3.97 10.73
CA GLY A 479 -3.73 -4.01 9.46
C GLY A 479 -3.76 -5.40 8.83
N CYS A 480 -2.63 -6.11 8.87
CA CYS A 480 -2.54 -7.50 8.41
C CYS A 480 -3.48 -8.44 9.20
N VAL A 481 -3.60 -8.22 10.52
CA VAL A 481 -4.48 -9.04 11.37
C VAL A 481 -5.95 -8.80 11.09
N ILE A 482 -6.36 -7.55 10.86
CA ILE A 482 -7.79 -7.20 10.71
C ILE A 482 -8.30 -7.23 9.27
N ALA A 483 -7.42 -7.19 8.27
CA ALA A 483 -7.81 -7.15 6.87
C ALA A 483 -8.62 -8.38 6.44
N ASP A 484 -9.78 -8.15 5.82
CA ASP A 484 -10.63 -9.19 5.25
C ASP A 484 -9.94 -9.94 4.09
N ILE A 485 -10.41 -11.15 3.80
CA ILE A 485 -10.06 -11.81 2.54
C ILE A 485 -10.79 -11.06 1.43
N ARG A 486 -10.09 -10.65 0.37
CA ARG A 486 -10.71 -9.91 -0.75
C ARG A 486 -10.25 -10.47 -2.08
N HIS A 487 -11.19 -10.75 -2.96
CA HIS A 487 -10.92 -11.07 -4.35
C HIS A 487 -11.67 -10.09 -5.26
N ASP A 488 -10.92 -9.31 -6.04
CA ASP A 488 -11.47 -8.49 -7.10
C ASP A 488 -11.20 -9.15 -8.45
N GLN A 489 -12.24 -9.20 -9.28
CA GLN A 489 -12.16 -9.60 -10.66
C GLN A 489 -12.94 -8.63 -11.55
N VAL A 490 -12.52 -8.54 -12.79
CA VAL A 490 -13.11 -7.69 -13.81
C VAL A 490 -13.30 -8.50 -15.07
N GLN A 491 -14.34 -8.18 -15.84
CA GLN A 491 -14.65 -8.87 -17.06
C GLN A 491 -15.25 -7.88 -18.08
N THR A 492 -14.73 -7.86 -19.30
CA THR A 492 -15.24 -6.98 -20.36
C THR A 492 -16.59 -7.46 -20.91
N LEU A 493 -17.66 -6.71 -20.69
CA LEU A 493 -18.99 -7.00 -21.23
C LEU A 493 -19.22 -6.41 -22.62
N ASN A 494 -18.87 -5.13 -22.80
CA ASN A 494 -19.07 -4.38 -24.03
C ASN A 494 -20.53 -4.39 -24.57
N LEU A 495 -21.52 -4.27 -23.68
CA LEU A 495 -22.96 -4.35 -23.98
C LEU A 495 -23.59 -2.96 -24.11
N ALA A 496 -24.55 -2.80 -25.02
CA ALA A 496 -25.43 -1.63 -25.02
C ALA A 496 -26.44 -1.76 -23.87
N LEU A 497 -26.72 -0.65 -23.18
CA LEU A 497 -27.76 -0.65 -22.14
C LEU A 497 -29.14 -0.84 -22.78
N LYS A 498 -29.40 -0.18 -23.91
CA LYS A 498 -30.69 -0.28 -24.62
C LYS A 498 -30.89 -1.70 -25.15
N GLY A 499 -31.97 -2.36 -24.74
CA GLY A 499 -32.29 -3.72 -25.16
C GLY A 499 -31.43 -4.77 -24.45
N LEU A 500 -30.93 -4.46 -23.26
CA LEU A 500 -30.11 -5.36 -22.47
C LEU A 500 -30.88 -6.63 -22.09
N ASP A 501 -30.31 -7.79 -22.41
CA ASP A 501 -30.78 -9.08 -21.87
C ASP A 501 -30.37 -9.19 -20.39
N CYS A 502 -31.25 -8.71 -19.52
CA CYS A 502 -31.02 -8.69 -18.08
C CYS A 502 -30.97 -10.10 -17.47
N ALA A 503 -31.66 -11.08 -18.06
CA ALA A 503 -31.64 -12.46 -17.59
C ALA A 503 -30.27 -13.11 -17.87
N ALA A 504 -29.75 -12.94 -19.09
CA ALA A 504 -28.41 -13.42 -19.43
C ALA A 504 -27.32 -12.73 -18.59
N LEU A 505 -27.43 -11.42 -18.37
CA LEU A 505 -26.48 -10.69 -17.52
C LEU A 505 -26.55 -11.14 -16.07
N SER A 506 -27.75 -11.36 -15.50
CA SER A 506 -27.90 -11.87 -14.13
C SER A 506 -27.31 -13.27 -13.95
N ALA A 507 -27.55 -14.18 -14.91
CA ALA A 507 -26.96 -15.52 -14.89
C ALA A 507 -25.42 -15.46 -14.95
N ARG A 508 -24.87 -14.56 -15.77
CA ARG A 508 -23.43 -14.31 -15.83
C ARG A 508 -22.89 -13.80 -14.50
N MET A 509 -23.51 -12.77 -13.92
CA MET A 509 -23.13 -12.21 -12.62
C MET A 509 -23.15 -13.28 -11.52
N ALA A 510 -24.12 -14.20 -11.54
CA ALA A 510 -24.18 -15.32 -10.60
C ALA A 510 -22.98 -16.28 -10.75
N GLY A 511 -22.61 -16.63 -11.99
CA GLY A 511 -21.44 -17.47 -12.26
C GLY A 511 -20.13 -16.83 -11.83
N GLU A 512 -19.95 -15.53 -12.11
CA GLU A 512 -18.79 -14.75 -11.68
C GLU A 512 -18.72 -14.66 -10.14
N ALA A 513 -19.85 -14.42 -9.47
CA ALA A 513 -19.92 -14.39 -8.01
C ALA A 513 -19.55 -15.72 -7.37
N GLU A 514 -19.96 -16.84 -7.95
CA GLU A 514 -19.61 -18.17 -7.45
C GLU A 514 -18.12 -18.46 -7.61
N ALA A 515 -17.52 -18.12 -8.76
CA ALA A 515 -16.08 -18.25 -8.96
C ALA A 515 -15.28 -17.39 -7.97
N ALA A 516 -15.71 -16.14 -7.75
CA ALA A 516 -15.06 -15.24 -6.79
C ALA A 516 -15.19 -15.73 -5.33
N ARG A 517 -16.37 -16.28 -4.97
CA ARG A 517 -16.61 -16.89 -3.65
C ARG A 517 -15.65 -18.05 -3.39
N GLN A 518 -15.48 -18.95 -4.36
CA GLN A 518 -14.58 -20.10 -4.22
C GLN A 518 -13.14 -19.67 -3.96
N VAL A 519 -12.65 -18.60 -4.58
CA VAL A 519 -11.30 -18.08 -4.30
C VAL A 519 -11.16 -17.61 -2.86
N VAL A 520 -12.19 -16.91 -2.33
CA VAL A 520 -12.20 -16.45 -0.93
C VAL A 520 -12.23 -17.62 0.05
N GLU A 521 -13.06 -18.63 -0.20
CA GLU A 521 -13.18 -19.82 0.66
C GLU A 521 -11.91 -20.68 0.64
N GLN A 522 -11.28 -20.84 -0.53
CA GLN A 522 -10.02 -21.58 -0.68
C GLN A 522 -8.82 -20.91 -0.02
N ALA A 523 -8.88 -19.60 0.25
CA ALA A 523 -7.85 -18.94 1.07
C ALA A 523 -7.83 -19.56 2.48
N GLY A 524 -8.95 -20.10 2.94
CA GLY A 524 -9.00 -20.95 4.11
C GLY A 524 -8.87 -20.22 5.43
N LEU A 525 -8.77 -18.88 5.52
CA LEU A 525 -8.89 -18.21 6.83
C LEU A 525 -10.32 -18.34 7.39
N PRO A 526 -10.52 -18.29 8.72
CA PRO A 526 -11.86 -18.25 9.29
C PRO A 526 -12.62 -17.02 8.79
N ILE A 527 -13.83 -17.23 8.30
CA ILE A 527 -14.75 -16.18 7.85
C ILE A 527 -16.15 -16.42 8.42
N GLU A 528 -16.87 -15.34 8.70
CA GLU A 528 -18.26 -15.34 9.16
C GLU A 528 -19.26 -15.34 7.99
N GLY A 529 -18.81 -14.89 6.82
CA GLY A 529 -19.60 -14.88 5.60
C GLY A 529 -18.84 -14.30 4.42
N VAL A 530 -19.40 -14.45 3.22
CA VAL A 530 -18.88 -13.87 1.98
C VAL A 530 -19.86 -12.83 1.46
N GLU A 531 -19.42 -11.57 1.43
CA GLU A 531 -20.14 -10.47 0.81
C GLU A 531 -19.75 -10.39 -0.68
N ILE A 532 -20.74 -10.31 -1.58
CA ILE A 532 -20.52 -10.11 -3.01
C ILE A 532 -21.00 -8.71 -3.39
N ARG A 533 -20.14 -7.96 -4.10
CA ARG A 533 -20.46 -6.65 -4.66
C ARG A 533 -20.28 -6.66 -6.17
N PHE A 534 -21.22 -6.03 -6.86
CA PHE A 534 -21.14 -5.80 -8.30
C PHE A 534 -21.02 -4.31 -8.59
N GLU A 535 -20.24 -4.01 -9.62
CA GLU A 535 -20.08 -2.65 -10.15
C GLU A 535 -19.94 -2.73 -11.67
N PHE A 536 -20.56 -1.80 -12.38
CA PHE A 536 -20.42 -1.67 -13.83
C PHE A 536 -19.53 -0.48 -14.19
N ASP A 537 -18.52 -0.71 -15.03
CA ASP A 537 -17.84 0.39 -15.70
C ASP A 537 -18.72 0.83 -16.88
N MET A 538 -19.30 2.03 -16.82
CA MET A 538 -20.27 2.51 -17.80
C MET A 538 -19.92 3.88 -18.37
N HIS A 539 -20.38 4.19 -19.57
CA HIS A 539 -20.18 5.50 -20.20
C HIS A 539 -21.25 5.80 -21.27
N TYR A 540 -21.40 7.08 -21.60
CA TYR A 540 -22.18 7.48 -22.77
C TYR A 540 -21.42 7.15 -24.06
N LEU A 541 -22.16 6.81 -25.13
CA LEU A 541 -21.58 6.59 -26.45
C LEU A 541 -20.81 7.83 -26.92
N GLY A 542 -19.59 7.60 -27.42
CA GLY A 542 -18.65 8.65 -27.81
C GLY A 542 -17.64 9.04 -26.71
N GLN A 543 -17.89 8.67 -25.45
CA GLN A 543 -16.91 8.85 -24.38
C GLN A 543 -15.86 7.73 -24.39
N THR A 544 -14.67 8.02 -23.87
CA THR A 544 -13.57 7.06 -23.72
C THR A 544 -13.23 6.73 -22.27
N HIS A 545 -13.70 7.56 -21.33
CA HIS A 545 -13.63 7.31 -19.89
C HIS A 545 -14.90 6.61 -19.41
N THR A 546 -14.79 5.82 -18.35
CA THR A 546 -15.89 5.11 -17.71
C THR A 546 -16.13 5.67 -16.32
N VAL A 547 -17.37 5.57 -15.86
CA VAL A 547 -17.79 5.80 -14.48
C VAL A 547 -18.10 4.44 -13.86
N ALA A 548 -17.54 4.19 -12.68
CA ALA A 548 -17.87 3.05 -11.84
C ALA A 548 -19.27 3.26 -11.25
N ALA A 549 -20.22 2.39 -11.60
CA ALA A 549 -21.59 2.42 -11.13
C ALA A 549 -21.86 1.21 -10.22
N PRO A 550 -21.81 1.38 -8.89
CA PRO A 550 -22.15 0.32 -7.95
C PRO A 550 -23.57 -0.20 -8.19
N PHE A 551 -23.73 -1.52 -8.26
CA PHE A 551 -25.01 -2.15 -8.56
C PHE A 551 -25.39 -3.14 -7.46
N ALA A 552 -26.22 -2.66 -6.53
CA ALA A 552 -26.65 -3.43 -5.36
C ALA A 552 -27.74 -4.45 -5.74
N VAL A 553 -27.31 -5.66 -6.12
CA VAL A 553 -28.20 -6.78 -6.43
C VAL A 553 -27.62 -8.08 -5.91
N ALA A 554 -28.47 -8.98 -5.40
CA ALA A 554 -28.03 -10.31 -5.02
C ALA A 554 -27.65 -11.13 -6.26
N PRO A 555 -26.62 -12.00 -6.18
CA PRO A 555 -26.27 -12.89 -7.30
C PRO A 555 -27.48 -13.72 -7.78
N GLY A 556 -27.76 -13.65 -9.09
CA GLY A 556 -28.87 -14.38 -9.71
C GLY A 556 -30.26 -13.75 -9.52
N ALA A 557 -30.37 -12.61 -8.82
CA ALA A 557 -31.64 -11.92 -8.72
C ALA A 557 -32.02 -11.24 -10.04
N ALA A 558 -33.32 -11.17 -10.32
CA ALA A 558 -33.84 -10.47 -11.48
C ALA A 558 -33.75 -8.95 -11.29
N PHE A 559 -33.41 -8.23 -12.35
CA PHE A 559 -33.42 -6.78 -12.45
C PHE A 559 -33.82 -6.35 -13.86
N ARG A 560 -34.09 -5.07 -14.04
CA ARG A 560 -34.50 -4.46 -15.30
C ARG A 560 -33.42 -3.50 -15.81
N GLU A 561 -33.48 -3.18 -17.10
CA GLU A 561 -32.60 -2.19 -17.74
C GLU A 561 -32.59 -0.85 -16.97
N GLU A 562 -33.75 -0.43 -16.49
CA GLU A 562 -33.93 0.82 -15.76
C GLU A 562 -33.16 0.86 -14.43
N ASP A 563 -33.01 -0.29 -13.77
CA ASP A 563 -32.28 -0.36 -12.50
C ASP A 563 -30.77 -0.12 -12.74
N VAL A 564 -30.24 -0.64 -13.85
CA VAL A 564 -28.85 -0.39 -14.29
C VAL A 564 -28.66 1.06 -14.74
N ARG A 565 -29.65 1.63 -15.43
CA ARG A 565 -29.66 3.05 -15.84
C ARG A 565 -29.56 3.98 -14.63
N GLN A 566 -30.38 3.74 -13.61
CA GLN A 566 -30.40 4.56 -12.40
C GLN A 566 -29.07 4.50 -11.64
N ALA A 567 -28.46 3.31 -11.54
CA ALA A 567 -27.14 3.16 -10.94
C ALA A 567 -26.09 4.00 -11.69
N PHE A 568 -26.10 3.96 -13.03
CA PHE A 568 -25.21 4.78 -13.85
C PHE A 568 -25.45 6.27 -13.68
N GLU A 569 -26.71 6.73 -13.79
CA GLU A 569 -27.03 8.15 -13.73
C GLU A 569 -26.74 8.75 -12.35
N ALA A 570 -26.93 7.98 -11.27
CA ALA A 570 -26.53 8.38 -9.93
C ALA A 570 -25.01 8.57 -9.82
N ALA A 571 -24.22 7.58 -10.26
CA ALA A 571 -22.76 7.66 -10.23
C ALA A 571 -22.22 8.77 -11.13
N TYR A 572 -22.79 8.93 -12.33
CA TYR A 572 -22.40 9.98 -13.28
C TYR A 572 -22.70 11.38 -12.75
N SER A 573 -23.87 11.57 -12.12
CA SER A 573 -24.24 12.84 -11.49
C SER A 573 -23.35 13.18 -10.31
N GLN A 574 -22.93 12.19 -9.51
CA GLN A 574 -21.97 12.41 -8.43
C GLN A 574 -20.60 12.88 -8.97
N ALA A 575 -20.13 12.30 -10.07
CA ALA A 575 -18.84 12.65 -10.66
C ALA A 575 -18.84 13.98 -11.43
N PHE A 576 -19.92 14.29 -12.16
CA PHE A 576 -19.94 15.40 -13.13
C PHE A 576 -21.07 16.42 -12.95
N SER A 577 -21.97 16.21 -11.98
CA SER A 577 -23.13 17.08 -11.67
C SER A 577 -24.16 17.29 -12.80
N ARG A 578 -23.98 16.69 -13.98
CA ARG A 578 -24.89 16.84 -15.13
C ARG A 578 -24.94 15.59 -16.00
N LEU A 579 -26.16 15.13 -16.31
CA LEU A 579 -26.40 14.02 -17.23
C LEU A 579 -26.38 14.45 -18.70
N LEU A 580 -26.20 13.48 -19.60
CA LEU A 580 -26.23 13.68 -21.07
C LEU A 580 -27.47 13.01 -21.68
N PRO A 581 -28.65 13.67 -21.63
CA PRO A 581 -29.89 13.06 -22.11
C PRO A 581 -29.84 12.79 -23.62
N GLY A 582 -30.48 11.70 -24.05
CA GLY A 582 -30.58 11.32 -25.47
C GLY A 582 -29.36 10.58 -26.04
N ILE A 583 -28.24 10.52 -25.30
CA ILE A 583 -27.08 9.73 -25.71
C ILE A 583 -27.22 8.30 -25.16
N GLY A 584 -26.94 7.30 -26.00
CA GLY A 584 -26.94 5.90 -25.58
C GLY A 584 -25.89 5.62 -24.50
N VAL A 585 -26.14 4.65 -23.65
CA VAL A 585 -25.23 4.21 -22.57
C VAL A 585 -24.69 2.83 -22.90
N LYS A 586 -23.43 2.59 -22.55
CA LYS A 586 -22.74 1.32 -22.77
C LYS A 586 -22.14 0.80 -21.46
N ILE A 587 -22.30 -0.49 -21.23
CA ILE A 587 -21.69 -1.24 -20.13
C ILE A 587 -20.39 -1.84 -20.67
N VAL A 588 -19.26 -1.35 -20.19
CA VAL A 588 -17.92 -1.74 -20.66
C VAL A 588 -17.45 -2.98 -19.91
N ASN A 589 -17.43 -2.93 -18.59
CA ASN A 589 -16.98 -4.03 -17.74
C ASN A 589 -17.98 -4.35 -16.63
N LEU A 590 -17.97 -5.61 -16.18
CA LEU A 590 -18.48 -6.05 -14.89
C LEU A 590 -17.32 -6.23 -13.94
N ARG A 591 -17.37 -5.57 -12.79
CA ARG A 591 -16.47 -5.78 -11.65
C ARG A 591 -17.23 -6.58 -10.60
N THR A 592 -16.61 -7.64 -10.12
CA THR A 592 -17.14 -8.47 -9.02
C THR A 592 -16.10 -8.49 -7.91
N THR A 593 -16.51 -8.09 -6.72
CA THR A 593 -15.69 -8.17 -5.51
C THR A 593 -16.32 -9.17 -4.55
N ALA A 594 -15.55 -10.18 -4.16
CA ALA A 594 -15.91 -11.08 -3.06
C ALA A 594 -15.08 -10.73 -1.82
N ILE A 595 -15.75 -10.54 -0.69
CA ILE A 595 -15.12 -10.19 0.59
C ILE A 595 -15.49 -11.26 1.62
N GLY A 596 -14.50 -12.06 2.02
CA GLY A 596 -14.62 -12.98 3.14
C GLY A 596 -14.43 -12.24 4.45
N LYS A 597 -15.55 -11.96 5.12
CA LYS A 597 -15.59 -11.23 6.39
C LYS A 597 -14.93 -12.06 7.47
N ARG A 598 -13.79 -11.61 7.97
CA ARG A 598 -13.10 -12.27 9.08
C ARG A 598 -13.73 -11.84 10.41
N PRO A 599 -13.59 -12.65 11.48
CA PRO A 599 -14.09 -12.28 12.80
C PRO A 599 -13.59 -10.88 13.21
N ALA A 600 -14.53 -10.03 13.62
CA ALA A 600 -14.22 -8.65 14.00
C ALA A 600 -13.24 -8.62 15.18
N PHE A 601 -12.25 -7.75 15.09
CA PHE A 601 -11.35 -7.46 16.19
C PHE A 601 -11.91 -6.31 17.02
N ASP A 602 -12.24 -6.57 18.28
CA ASP A 602 -12.65 -5.50 19.21
C ASP A 602 -11.44 -4.64 19.59
N LEU A 603 -11.33 -3.48 18.95
CA LEU A 603 -10.28 -2.50 19.20
C LEU A 603 -10.30 -1.97 20.65
N ALA A 604 -11.40 -2.12 21.40
CA ALA A 604 -11.44 -1.74 22.81
C ALA A 604 -10.52 -2.63 23.67
N MET A 605 -10.14 -3.82 23.20
CA MET A 605 -9.09 -4.63 23.84
C MET A 605 -7.73 -3.93 23.84
N LEU A 606 -7.52 -2.96 22.93
CA LEU A 606 -6.37 -2.08 22.93
C LEU A 606 -6.53 -0.92 23.91
N ALA A 607 -7.54 -0.84 24.78
CA ALA A 607 -7.57 0.20 25.81
C ALA A 607 -6.48 -0.04 26.89
N PRO A 608 -5.97 1.02 27.54
CA PRO A 608 -5.17 0.89 28.76
C PRO A 608 -5.94 0.17 29.87
N VAL A 609 -5.25 -0.64 30.66
CA VAL A 609 -5.84 -1.28 31.85
C VAL A 609 -6.15 -0.21 32.90
N ALA A 610 -7.28 -0.35 33.60
CA ALA A 610 -7.70 0.60 34.63
C ALA A 610 -6.66 0.72 35.78
N GLY A 611 -6.49 1.91 36.33
CA GLY A 611 -5.68 2.16 37.55
C GLY A 611 -4.47 3.08 37.41
N GLY A 612 -4.19 3.63 36.22
CA GLY A 612 -3.12 4.62 36.01
C GLY A 612 -3.53 6.07 36.36
N SER A 613 -2.53 6.96 36.54
CA SER A 613 -2.71 8.42 36.65
C SER A 613 -1.75 9.16 35.72
N VAL A 614 -2.08 10.41 35.39
CA VAL A 614 -1.22 11.26 34.54
C VAL A 614 0.10 11.56 35.23
N GLU A 615 0.08 11.74 36.55
CA GLU A 615 1.25 12.00 37.38
C GLU A 615 2.19 10.79 37.41
N ALA A 616 1.64 9.58 37.57
CA ALA A 616 2.43 8.36 37.57
C ALA A 616 3.06 8.07 36.21
N ALA A 617 2.37 8.44 35.12
CA ALA A 617 2.90 8.31 33.76
C ALA A 617 3.98 9.36 33.43
N ARG A 618 4.14 10.43 34.21
CA ARG A 618 5.20 11.43 33.98
C ARG A 618 6.55 10.87 34.41
N THR A 619 7.44 10.66 33.46
CA THR A 619 8.76 10.05 33.68
C THR A 619 9.89 11.06 33.84
N GLY A 620 9.64 12.33 33.50
CA GLY A 620 10.63 13.39 33.67
C GLY A 620 10.31 14.64 32.86
N GLU A 621 11.38 15.33 32.49
CA GLU A 621 11.35 16.58 31.74
C GLU A 621 12.62 16.68 30.87
N ARG A 622 12.51 17.24 29.67
CA ARG A 622 13.62 17.48 28.75
C ARG A 622 13.50 18.87 28.12
N ALA A 623 14.63 19.52 27.86
CA ALA A 623 14.64 20.73 27.04
C ALA A 623 14.37 20.35 25.58
N VAL A 624 13.29 20.89 25.00
CA VAL A 624 12.88 20.63 23.61
C VAL A 624 12.70 21.95 22.89
N TRP A 625 13.21 22.06 21.67
CA TRP A 625 13.16 23.29 20.90
C TRP A 625 11.83 23.43 20.14
N PHE A 626 11.13 24.53 20.38
CA PHE A 626 9.92 24.94 19.67
C PHE A 626 9.98 26.45 19.39
N ASP A 627 9.64 26.85 18.17
CA ASP A 627 9.47 28.24 17.76
C ASP A 627 10.65 29.15 18.14
N GLY A 628 11.88 28.70 17.85
CA GLY A 628 13.10 29.48 18.09
C GLY A 628 13.64 29.46 19.52
N ALA A 629 13.08 28.67 20.45
CA ALA A 629 13.55 28.59 21.83
C ALA A 629 13.43 27.19 22.43
N TYR A 630 14.23 26.91 23.46
CA TYR A 630 14.08 25.70 24.29
C TYR A 630 12.97 25.87 25.33
N HIS A 631 12.11 24.86 25.44
CA HIS A 631 11.05 24.76 26.44
C HIS A 631 11.30 23.56 27.34
N ALA A 632 11.12 23.75 28.64
CA ALA A 632 11.08 22.67 29.61
C ALA A 632 9.83 21.82 29.34
N THR A 633 10.02 20.63 28.78
CA THR A 633 8.94 19.83 28.21
C THR A 633 8.76 18.53 29.01
N PRO A 634 7.61 18.33 29.67
CA PRO A 634 7.32 17.10 30.39
C PRO A 634 7.34 15.87 29.47
N ILE A 635 7.88 14.77 29.99
CA ILE A 635 7.96 13.48 29.30
C ILE A 635 7.01 12.50 29.97
N TYR A 636 6.20 11.81 29.16
CA TYR A 636 5.24 10.81 29.63
C TYR A 636 5.55 9.43 29.04
N ALA A 637 5.48 8.39 29.87
CA ALA A 637 5.36 7.01 29.42
C ALA A 637 3.97 6.83 28.81
N ARG A 638 3.92 6.79 27.48
CA ARG A 638 2.69 6.89 26.70
C ARG A 638 1.71 5.74 26.95
N LEU A 639 2.23 4.54 27.18
CA LEU A 639 1.40 3.34 27.41
C LEU A 639 0.77 3.29 28.82
N ASP A 640 1.29 4.10 29.75
CA ASP A 640 0.83 4.16 31.15
C ASP A 640 -0.26 5.24 31.36
N LEU A 641 -0.52 6.07 30.34
CA LEU A 641 -1.55 7.10 30.40
C LEU A 641 -2.95 6.46 30.43
N PRO A 642 -3.80 6.81 31.42
CA PRO A 642 -5.14 6.27 31.50
C PRO A 642 -6.07 6.87 30.45
N VAL A 643 -7.16 6.17 30.15
CA VAL A 643 -8.29 6.70 29.35
C VAL A 643 -8.76 8.04 29.94
N ASN A 644 -9.09 8.98 29.07
CA ASN A 644 -9.46 10.37 29.39
C ASN A 644 -8.33 11.24 29.97
N ALA A 645 -7.09 10.75 30.06
CA ALA A 645 -5.95 11.61 30.38
C ALA A 645 -5.86 12.78 29.41
N ARG A 646 -5.68 13.99 29.94
CA ARG A 646 -5.55 15.24 29.17
C ARG A 646 -4.17 15.83 29.40
N ILE A 647 -3.40 16.02 28.33
CA ILE A 647 -2.04 16.55 28.36
C ILE A 647 -1.99 17.83 27.53
N ARG A 648 -1.56 18.94 28.13
CA ARG A 648 -1.36 20.21 27.41
C ARG A 648 0.06 20.26 26.84
N GLY A 649 0.20 20.72 25.61
CA GLY A 649 1.51 20.96 25.00
C GLY A 649 2.22 22.21 25.57
N PRO A 650 3.57 22.29 25.48
CA PRO A 650 4.46 21.28 24.91
C PRO A 650 4.58 20.03 25.78
N ALA A 651 4.52 18.85 25.16
CA ALA A 651 4.75 17.56 25.83
C ALA A 651 5.31 16.52 24.85
N ILE A 652 6.09 15.57 25.37
CA ILE A 652 6.56 14.38 24.62
C ILE A 652 6.00 13.12 25.27
N LEU A 653 5.42 12.24 24.46
CA LEU A 653 4.91 10.96 24.91
C LEU A 653 5.76 9.87 24.24
N GLU A 654 6.50 9.11 25.05
CA GLU A 654 7.46 8.10 24.58
C GLU A 654 6.87 6.70 24.74
N GLN A 655 6.97 5.89 23.68
CA GLN A 655 6.65 4.45 23.68
C GLN A 655 7.69 3.65 22.89
N PRO A 656 7.75 2.31 23.04
CA PRO A 656 8.79 1.49 22.41
C PRO A 656 8.85 1.54 20.88
N ASP A 657 7.76 1.93 20.20
CA ASP A 657 7.63 1.92 18.74
C ASP A 657 7.52 3.32 18.09
N ALA A 658 7.32 4.39 18.88
CA ALA A 658 7.18 5.75 18.38
C ALA A 658 7.40 6.83 19.46
N THR A 659 7.57 8.06 19.00
CA THR A 659 7.54 9.27 19.86
C THR A 659 6.47 10.22 19.36
N ILE A 660 5.61 10.70 20.25
CA ILE A 660 4.51 11.61 19.94
C ILE A 660 4.85 12.99 20.48
N VAL A 661 4.77 14.00 19.62
CA VAL A 661 4.99 15.40 19.98
C VAL A 661 3.64 16.10 20.08
N VAL A 662 3.34 16.69 21.23
CA VAL A 662 2.20 17.60 21.41
C VAL A 662 2.77 19.02 21.41
N ASP A 663 2.68 19.71 20.28
CA ASP A 663 3.22 21.06 20.12
C ASP A 663 2.58 22.07 21.10
N PRO A 664 3.26 23.19 21.41
CA PRO A 664 2.66 24.31 22.12
C PRO A 664 1.31 24.74 21.52
N GLY A 665 0.34 25.01 22.40
CA GLY A 665 -1.02 25.40 22.02
C GLY A 665 -1.94 24.25 21.58
N LEU A 666 -1.46 23.00 21.62
CA LEU A 666 -2.28 21.82 21.39
C LEU A 666 -2.59 21.09 22.71
N VAL A 667 -3.64 20.26 22.67
CA VAL A 667 -4.04 19.38 23.76
C VAL A 667 -4.16 17.96 23.21
N ALA A 668 -3.60 17.01 23.94
CA ALA A 668 -3.77 15.58 23.71
C ALA A 668 -4.78 15.00 24.71
N ARG A 669 -5.65 14.12 24.23
CA ARG A 669 -6.58 13.33 25.05
C ARG A 669 -6.45 11.86 24.71
N VAL A 670 -6.39 10.99 25.73
CA VAL A 670 -6.50 9.55 25.53
C VAL A 670 -7.97 9.17 25.36
N ASP A 671 -8.35 8.57 24.23
CA ASP A 671 -9.72 8.11 23.98
C ASP A 671 -10.02 6.76 24.67
N SER A 672 -11.24 6.25 24.50
CA SER A 672 -11.68 4.97 25.09
C SER A 672 -10.97 3.74 24.51
N LEU A 673 -10.35 3.86 23.33
CA LEU A 673 -9.60 2.80 22.67
C LEU A 673 -8.09 2.90 22.96
N GLY A 674 -7.68 3.92 23.72
CA GLY A 674 -6.29 4.16 24.05
C GLY A 674 -5.52 4.94 22.99
N ASN A 675 -6.16 5.51 21.96
CA ASN A 675 -5.52 6.41 21.00
C ASN A 675 -5.25 7.79 21.61
N ILE A 676 -4.35 8.58 21.02
CA ILE A 676 -4.23 10.01 21.34
C ILE A 676 -4.97 10.83 20.31
N LEU A 677 -6.00 11.54 20.75
CA LEU A 677 -6.60 12.62 19.99
C LEU A 677 -5.89 13.94 20.31
N VAL A 678 -5.25 14.55 19.31
CA VAL A 678 -4.60 15.86 19.40
C VAL A 678 -5.45 16.90 18.70
N GLU A 679 -5.78 17.97 19.41
CA GLU A 679 -6.63 19.07 18.94
C GLU A 679 -6.05 20.42 19.37
N LYS A 680 -6.57 21.51 18.77
CA LYS A 680 -6.30 22.87 19.24
C LYS A 680 -6.92 23.05 20.65
N ALA A 681 -6.17 23.70 21.54
CA ALA A 681 -6.48 23.79 22.98
C ALA A 681 -7.82 24.48 23.32
#